data_AF-A0A2N2N9X0-F1
#
_entry.id   AF-A0A2N2N9X0-F1
#
_cell.length_a   1.000
_cell.length_b   1.000
_cell.length_c   1.000
_cell.angle_alpha   90.00
_cell.angle_beta   90.00
_cell.angle_gamma   90.00
#
_symmetry.space_group_name_H-M   'P 1'
#
loop_
_entity.id
_entity.type
_entity.pdbx_description
1 polymer ?
#
loop_
_entity_poly.entity_id
_entity_poly.type
_entity_poly.pdbx_seq_one_letter_code
_entity_poly.pdbx_strand_id
1 'polypeptide(L)'
;MVDLTSSSGRFVLQDFQQKKVFSSFLPGIAGLKGIPMWVFYVNRGQGIAGFGVESKDHPLMEYQCAQRAYQVAAQLGFRTFLKGIRGSEIWHYEPFGAADCDQVKRSMTTGLNDLEIEEVNEKLGLKINILYFLLPNEPFAALVRKVTITNNSNGLLKLEMLDGLPVICPFGIDDQTFKNMGRTIEAWIEVVNHDEGLPFFRIKASADDKLHVEEIKAGNFALAFNEGKKLTALVDPQVVFGADTAFNFPQKLASSGLQSMLAAAQVTQGRTPCAMFATELELPEGKSETINSYYGPAPQLEVIQSQVSRLQEPDFMPGKVEEERQLARELTNPIHTESSSAIFDDYCSQTWLDNVMRGGMPLLLGGKHTYHIFSRRHGDLERDYNFFVVAPELYSQGNGSYRDINQNRRSDTYFFPKSGDFNLRLFMSLIQSDGYNPLTIQGSNFTLPTDVVPALVKMAGKPEALQEVLSGHFTPGQLMTAAIKSDLSISPDEFLEKVFAGAEQHIQAVHGEGYWSDHWSYNLDLVESYLNIYPEKREYLLFDSEPLAFFDNANCINPRSKRYVLDGDAPRQFNVVYKDEEKTAMQTARKADGHWSRTGYGKGEVFKVPLVSKFALLALLKFAALDPSGYGVQMEGGKPGWYDALNGMPALFGSSMPDSYELMRLINFLVDLLGETGRKVKLPVELNQLLISSDQVLAGKPAPFKVWDDLSAALEQYRELTRLGFDGTCGEVDLRSTLKSMQVYLQDGLRRAEIAAGDLPATYFVHRPTQFEKTGQSDALGRPIIHVTEFEAQPLPTFLEGPVRCLRTLDTEASSSLYKKLCMSGLFDQKLKMFRLNASLKGQPHMIGRARAFTPGWLENESIWMHMAFKLMLELLRKGMFEAFYHEFKSHVPAFMDPAIYGRSPLENSSFIASGAHPDPSLHGNGFVARLSGSTAEFLSMWVIMTAGQSPFRFEDGNLTLTIHPLLPGWLFKPDGTFKFKLMGSCDVTLHNPARLDTFNIKPASINFCTTEGEEVSVEGNVIASPYAGMAREGKIVAMDVHF
;
A
#
# COMPACT_ATOMS: atom_id res chain seq x y z
N MET A 1 29.20 -14.71 -6.83
CA MET A 1 29.20 -13.82 -5.66
C MET A 1 28.57 -12.53 -6.12
N VAL A 2 27.43 -12.14 -5.53
CA VAL A 2 26.84 -10.82 -5.75
C VAL A 2 27.81 -9.83 -5.10
N ASP A 3 28.37 -8.92 -5.88
CA ASP A 3 29.15 -7.81 -5.33
C ASP A 3 28.14 -6.86 -4.68
N LEU A 4 27.88 -7.08 -3.39
CA LEU A 4 27.00 -6.25 -2.57
C LEU A 4 27.77 -4.99 -2.18
N THR A 5 27.96 -4.06 -3.12
CA THR A 5 28.38 -2.69 -2.80
C THR A 5 27.18 -1.91 -2.25
N SER A 6 26.61 -2.38 -1.12
CA SER A 6 25.31 -1.93 -0.58
C SER A 6 25.41 -0.72 0.36
N SER A 7 26.15 0.33 0.00
CA SER A 7 26.21 1.55 0.82
C SER A 7 25.37 2.70 0.24
N SER A 8 24.28 2.40 -0.46
CA SER A 8 23.51 3.43 -1.19
C SER A 8 22.02 3.13 -1.44
N GLY A 9 21.40 2.12 -0.82
CA GLY A 9 20.01 1.76 -1.15
C GLY A 9 19.86 1.15 -2.55
N ARG A 10 20.89 0.46 -3.05
CA ARG A 10 20.95 -0.05 -4.43
C ARG A 10 21.29 -1.54 -4.45
N PHE A 11 20.58 -2.29 -5.29
CA PHE A 11 20.87 -3.71 -5.55
C PHE A 11 21.26 -3.91 -7.01
N VAL A 12 22.36 -4.65 -7.25
CA VAL A 12 22.87 -4.92 -8.60
C VAL A 12 22.66 -6.39 -8.97
N LEU A 13 21.94 -6.62 -10.06
CA LEU A 13 21.72 -7.91 -10.68
C LEU A 13 22.56 -8.06 -11.94
N GLN A 14 23.59 -8.90 -11.86
CA GLN A 14 24.44 -9.26 -13.01
C GLN A 14 23.71 -10.22 -13.95
N ASP A 15 23.94 -10.04 -15.25
CA ASP A 15 23.36 -10.77 -16.37
C ASP A 15 21.83 -10.92 -16.27
N PHE A 16 21.16 -9.80 -15.94
CA PHE A 16 19.76 -9.77 -15.50
C PHE A 16 18.77 -10.43 -16.47
N GLN A 17 19.04 -10.41 -17.78
CA GLN A 17 18.17 -11.03 -18.78
C GLN A 17 18.17 -12.57 -18.74
N GLN A 18 19.22 -13.17 -18.19
CA GLN A 18 19.36 -14.63 -18.02
C GLN A 18 18.86 -15.12 -16.66
N LYS A 19 18.44 -14.21 -15.78
CA LYS A 19 17.89 -14.54 -14.46
C LYS A 19 16.40 -14.87 -14.56
N LYS A 20 15.87 -15.45 -13.48
CA LYS A 20 14.43 -15.69 -13.30
C LYS A 20 13.66 -14.40 -13.60
N VAL A 21 12.51 -14.53 -14.27
CA VAL A 21 11.68 -13.36 -14.60
C VAL A 21 11.14 -12.73 -13.33
N PHE A 22 11.13 -11.39 -13.29
CA PHE A 22 10.40 -10.63 -12.28
C PHE A 22 9.94 -9.30 -12.87
N SER A 23 8.94 -8.71 -12.22
CA SER A 23 8.51 -7.34 -12.46
C SER A 23 8.60 -6.53 -11.17
N SER A 24 8.88 -5.24 -11.30
CA SER A 24 8.78 -4.24 -10.23
C SER A 24 8.41 -2.89 -10.87
N PHE A 25 8.52 -1.80 -10.13
CA PHE A 25 8.12 -0.47 -10.58
C PHE A 25 8.95 0.63 -9.91
N LEU A 26 9.03 1.79 -10.55
CA LEU A 26 9.45 3.00 -9.87
C LEU A 26 8.30 3.46 -8.94
N PRO A 27 8.60 4.02 -7.75
CA PRO A 27 7.61 4.34 -6.73
C PRO A 27 6.40 5.17 -7.16
N GLY A 28 6.56 6.02 -8.18
CA GLY A 28 5.54 7.02 -8.51
C GLY A 28 5.58 8.21 -7.55
N ILE A 29 6.76 8.54 -7.02
CA ILE A 29 6.96 9.69 -6.12
C ILE A 29 7.85 10.72 -6.84
N ALA A 30 7.27 11.90 -7.09
CA ALA A 30 7.94 13.03 -7.74
C ALA A 30 8.14 14.23 -6.78
N GLY A 31 7.97 14.04 -5.47
CA GLY A 31 8.06 15.11 -4.47
C GLY A 31 6.74 15.88 -4.30
N LEU A 32 6.70 16.81 -3.35
CA LEU A 32 5.48 17.57 -3.03
C LEU A 32 5.00 18.44 -4.20
N LYS A 33 5.95 18.98 -4.98
CA LYS A 33 5.68 19.88 -6.10
C LYS A 33 5.85 19.19 -7.45
N GLY A 34 5.92 17.85 -7.47
CA GLY A 34 6.03 17.06 -8.67
C GLY A 34 4.74 16.32 -8.99
N ILE A 35 4.46 16.13 -10.28
CA ILE A 35 3.34 15.30 -10.74
C ILE A 35 3.85 13.87 -10.97
N PRO A 36 3.29 12.87 -10.27
CA PRO A 36 3.78 11.49 -10.36
C PRO A 36 3.34 10.77 -11.64
N MET A 37 4.03 9.66 -11.94
CA MET A 37 3.70 8.72 -13.01
C MET A 37 3.78 7.28 -12.47
N TRP A 38 3.00 6.37 -13.06
CA TRP A 38 3.23 4.94 -12.85
C TRP A 38 4.22 4.44 -13.90
N VAL A 39 5.24 3.70 -13.47
CA VAL A 39 6.30 3.16 -14.34
C VAL A 39 6.63 1.75 -13.90
N PHE A 40 6.30 0.76 -14.72
CA PHE A 40 6.58 -0.66 -14.47
C PHE A 40 7.78 -1.12 -15.29
N TYR A 41 8.60 -1.99 -14.70
CA TYR A 41 9.76 -2.57 -15.35
C TYR A 41 9.88 -4.07 -15.09
N VAL A 42 10.59 -4.75 -15.98
CA VAL A 42 10.92 -6.18 -15.91
C VAL A 42 12.39 -6.38 -16.22
N ASN A 43 12.95 -7.54 -15.88
CA ASN A 43 14.34 -7.86 -16.20
C ASN A 43 14.57 -8.35 -17.65
N ARG A 44 13.92 -7.73 -18.64
CA ARG A 44 14.04 -8.06 -20.07
C ARG A 44 14.24 -6.78 -20.88
N GLY A 45 15.03 -6.87 -21.95
CA GLY A 45 15.33 -5.72 -22.80
C GLY A 45 15.94 -4.55 -22.01
N GLN A 46 15.48 -3.33 -22.30
CA GLN A 46 15.90 -2.12 -21.60
C GLN A 46 15.08 -1.80 -20.34
N GLY A 47 14.40 -2.78 -19.75
CA GLY A 47 13.77 -2.66 -18.43
C GLY A 47 12.30 -2.24 -18.45
N ILE A 48 12.00 -1.03 -18.93
CA ILE A 48 10.64 -0.46 -18.85
C ILE A 48 9.65 -1.27 -19.71
N ALA A 49 8.54 -1.68 -19.10
CA ALA A 49 7.52 -2.56 -19.69
C ALA A 49 6.13 -1.90 -19.81
N GLY A 50 5.92 -0.73 -19.21
CA GLY A 50 4.70 0.06 -19.32
C GLY A 50 4.77 1.28 -18.42
N PHE A 51 4.26 2.42 -18.87
CA PHE A 51 4.21 3.64 -18.06
C PHE A 51 3.12 4.61 -18.52
N GLY A 52 2.67 5.48 -17.62
CA GLY A 52 1.62 6.46 -17.86
C GLY A 52 1.33 7.34 -16.65
N VAL A 53 0.20 8.03 -16.66
CA VAL A 53 -0.29 8.83 -15.52
C VAL A 53 -1.59 8.26 -14.98
N GLU A 54 -1.98 8.66 -13.76
CA GLU A 54 -3.26 8.30 -13.13
C GLU A 54 -3.51 6.80 -12.96
N SER A 55 -3.88 6.09 -14.01
CA SER A 55 -4.19 4.66 -14.00
C SER A 55 -3.72 4.02 -15.31
N LYS A 56 -3.88 2.69 -15.42
CA LYS A 56 -3.61 1.98 -16.68
C LYS A 56 -4.42 2.50 -17.87
N ASP A 57 -5.50 3.25 -17.65
CA ASP A 57 -6.35 3.84 -18.69
C ASP A 57 -5.80 5.16 -19.27
N HIS A 58 -4.66 5.65 -18.77
CA HIS A 58 -3.95 6.78 -19.36
C HIS A 58 -2.48 6.43 -19.65
N PRO A 59 -2.22 5.44 -20.52
CA PRO A 59 -0.87 4.97 -20.84
C PRO A 59 -0.15 5.92 -21.80
N LEU A 60 1.16 6.06 -21.61
CA LEU A 60 2.11 6.50 -22.65
C LEU A 60 2.74 5.29 -23.36
N MET A 61 2.89 4.19 -22.61
CA MET A 61 3.22 2.87 -23.12
C MET A 61 2.19 1.88 -22.57
N GLU A 62 1.69 1.00 -23.43
CA GLU A 62 0.62 0.05 -23.13
C GLU A 62 0.90 -0.74 -21.84
N TYR A 63 -0.11 -0.84 -20.97
CA TYR A 63 -0.02 -1.66 -19.76
C TYR A 63 -0.16 -3.15 -20.12
N GLN A 64 0.76 -3.99 -19.63
CA GLN A 64 0.74 -5.45 -19.85
C GLN A 64 0.67 -6.19 -18.52
N CYS A 65 0.01 -7.34 -18.45
CA CYS A 65 0.20 -8.24 -17.31
C CYS A 65 1.63 -8.79 -17.31
N ALA A 66 2.16 -9.21 -16.16
CA ALA A 66 3.56 -9.62 -15.99
C ALA A 66 4.00 -10.68 -17.01
N GLN A 67 3.17 -11.71 -17.23
CA GLN A 67 3.46 -12.79 -18.18
C GLN A 67 3.67 -12.25 -19.61
N ARG A 68 2.88 -11.25 -20.03
CA ARG A 68 2.99 -10.66 -21.36
C ARG A 68 4.14 -9.66 -21.42
N ALA A 69 4.35 -8.87 -20.37
CA ALA A 69 5.46 -7.93 -20.24
C ALA A 69 6.82 -8.63 -20.44
N TYR A 70 7.02 -9.82 -19.85
CA TYR A 70 8.25 -10.59 -20.04
C TYR A 70 8.53 -11.00 -21.49
N GLN A 71 7.48 -11.13 -22.31
CA GLN A 71 7.60 -11.52 -23.71
C GLN A 71 7.90 -10.33 -24.62
N VAL A 72 7.28 -9.18 -24.34
CA VAL A 72 7.26 -8.05 -25.29
C VAL A 72 8.15 -6.88 -24.89
N ALA A 73 8.63 -6.79 -23.65
CA ALA A 73 9.40 -5.63 -23.18
C ALA A 73 10.66 -5.35 -24.03
N ALA A 74 11.36 -6.38 -24.49
CA ALA A 74 12.53 -6.22 -25.37
C ALA A 74 12.18 -5.73 -26.78
N GLN A 75 10.92 -5.89 -27.21
CA GLN A 75 10.47 -5.56 -28.56
C GLN A 75 9.71 -4.22 -28.61
N LEU A 76 8.83 -3.99 -27.63
CA LEU A 76 7.91 -2.85 -27.57
C LEU A 76 8.33 -1.78 -26.54
N GLY A 77 9.27 -2.08 -25.65
CA GLY A 77 9.85 -1.11 -24.71
C GLY A 77 10.85 -0.17 -25.39
N PHE A 78 11.59 0.59 -24.58
CA PHE A 78 12.67 1.45 -25.10
C PHE A 78 13.71 0.63 -25.84
N ARG A 79 14.20 1.16 -26.97
CA ARG A 79 15.24 0.53 -27.78
C ARG A 79 16.25 1.55 -28.27
N THR A 80 17.48 1.09 -28.41
CA THR A 80 18.60 1.85 -28.98
C THR A 80 19.16 1.06 -30.15
N PHE A 81 19.27 1.69 -31.32
CA PHE A 81 19.85 1.09 -32.52
C PHE A 81 21.06 1.87 -32.96
N LEU A 82 22.16 1.16 -33.22
CA LEU A 82 23.44 1.73 -33.59
C LEU A 82 23.89 1.20 -34.94
N LYS A 83 24.34 2.11 -35.80
CA LYS A 83 25.20 1.81 -36.93
C LYS A 83 26.56 2.45 -36.65
N GLY A 84 27.55 1.63 -36.35
CA GLY A 84 28.89 2.07 -35.99
C GLY A 84 29.86 1.98 -37.15
N ILE A 85 30.76 2.96 -37.22
CA ILE A 85 31.80 3.07 -38.25
C ILE A 85 33.15 3.25 -37.54
N ARG A 86 34.08 2.34 -37.80
CA ARG A 86 35.48 2.42 -37.33
C ARG A 86 36.42 2.14 -38.50
N GLY A 87 37.10 3.17 -38.99
CA GLY A 87 37.88 3.07 -40.23
C GLY A 87 36.96 2.70 -41.41
N SER A 88 37.20 1.53 -42.02
CA SER A 88 36.35 0.98 -43.10
C SER A 88 35.30 -0.04 -42.61
N GLU A 89 35.31 -0.41 -41.33
CA GLU A 89 34.37 -1.37 -40.77
C GLU A 89 33.05 -0.69 -40.42
N ILE A 90 31.94 -1.28 -40.87
CA ILE A 90 30.57 -0.86 -40.55
C ILE A 90 29.87 -2.03 -39.88
N TRP A 91 29.22 -1.77 -38.76
CA TRP A 91 28.44 -2.77 -38.02
C TRP A 91 27.12 -2.22 -37.54
N HIS A 92 26.18 -3.13 -37.27
CA HIS A 92 24.89 -2.83 -36.66
C HIS A 92 24.80 -3.51 -35.32
N TYR A 93 24.28 -2.78 -34.33
CA TYR A 93 24.16 -3.30 -32.98
C TYR A 93 22.93 -2.75 -32.26
N GLU A 94 22.30 -3.61 -31.49
CA GLU A 94 21.21 -3.26 -30.59
C GLU A 94 21.60 -3.67 -29.16
N PRO A 95 21.96 -2.69 -28.32
CA PRO A 95 22.23 -2.92 -26.92
C PRO A 95 21.00 -3.49 -26.21
N PHE A 96 21.22 -4.42 -25.28
CA PHE A 96 20.16 -5.12 -24.54
C PHE A 96 19.20 -5.96 -25.40
N GLY A 97 19.45 -6.10 -26.71
CA GLY A 97 18.66 -6.93 -27.61
C GLY A 97 18.82 -8.43 -27.35
N ALA A 98 18.01 -9.22 -28.07
CA ALA A 98 17.92 -10.68 -27.92
C ALA A 98 19.09 -11.47 -28.55
N ALA A 99 20.01 -10.81 -29.28
CA ALA A 99 21.09 -11.50 -29.97
C ALA A 99 22.12 -12.10 -28.99
N ASP A 100 22.57 -13.33 -29.26
CA ASP A 100 23.61 -14.01 -28.48
C ASP A 100 24.92 -13.23 -28.50
N CYS A 101 25.49 -13.08 -27.32
CA CYS A 101 26.72 -12.32 -27.14
C CYS A 101 27.50 -12.88 -25.95
N ASP A 102 28.24 -13.96 -26.19
CA ASP A 102 29.24 -14.54 -25.27
C ASP A 102 30.30 -13.52 -24.77
N GLN A 103 30.28 -12.28 -25.28
CA GLN A 103 31.19 -11.17 -24.99
C GLN A 103 30.47 -9.90 -24.50
N VAL A 104 29.23 -10.03 -24.02
CA VAL A 104 28.47 -8.92 -23.45
C VAL A 104 28.15 -9.20 -21.99
N LYS A 105 28.43 -8.22 -21.14
CA LYS A 105 28.06 -8.22 -19.72
C LYS A 105 26.96 -7.21 -19.51
N ARG A 106 25.89 -7.61 -18.83
CA ARG A 106 24.74 -6.75 -18.54
C ARG A 106 24.52 -6.67 -17.05
N SER A 107 24.28 -5.47 -16.51
CA SER A 107 23.85 -5.32 -15.12
C SER A 107 22.60 -4.47 -15.03
N MET A 108 21.74 -4.79 -14.08
CA MET A 108 20.58 -3.99 -13.70
C MET A 108 20.74 -3.58 -12.25
N THR A 109 20.70 -2.29 -11.99
CA THR A 109 20.77 -1.70 -10.66
C THR A 109 19.42 -1.08 -10.31
N THR A 110 18.79 -1.57 -9.24
CA THR A 110 17.54 -1.04 -8.72
C THR A 110 17.84 -0.15 -7.52
N GLY A 111 17.51 1.13 -7.61
CA GLY A 111 17.53 2.07 -6.48
C GLY A 111 16.15 2.26 -5.86
N LEU A 112 16.07 3.11 -4.83
CA LEU A 112 14.81 3.45 -4.17
C LEU A 112 13.80 4.12 -5.12
N ASN A 113 14.27 5.02 -6.00
CA ASN A 113 13.41 5.79 -6.91
C ASN A 113 13.96 5.88 -8.37
N ASP A 114 15.04 5.13 -8.66
CA ASP A 114 15.64 5.02 -10.00
C ASP A 114 15.85 3.56 -10.44
N LEU A 115 15.97 3.36 -11.76
CA LEU A 115 16.40 2.11 -12.38
C LEU A 115 17.55 2.40 -13.34
N GLU A 116 18.63 1.66 -13.21
CA GLU A 116 19.80 1.80 -14.07
C GLU A 116 20.14 0.45 -14.71
N ILE A 117 20.46 0.45 -16.01
CA ILE A 117 20.97 -0.72 -16.71
C ILE A 117 22.25 -0.37 -17.45
N GLU A 118 23.17 -1.32 -17.48
CA GLU A 118 24.44 -1.18 -18.16
C GLU A 118 24.72 -2.39 -19.02
N GLU A 119 25.29 -2.15 -20.19
CA GLU A 119 25.85 -3.16 -21.07
C GLU A 119 27.28 -2.80 -21.44
N VAL A 120 28.19 -3.76 -21.31
CA VAL A 120 29.55 -3.67 -21.82
C VAL A 120 29.73 -4.74 -22.89
N ASN A 121 29.95 -4.30 -24.14
CA ASN A 121 30.27 -5.16 -25.27
C ASN A 121 31.78 -5.09 -25.53
N GLU A 122 32.50 -6.13 -25.10
CA GLU A 122 33.95 -6.18 -25.21
C GLU A 122 34.42 -6.27 -26.66
N LYS A 123 33.65 -6.94 -27.53
CA LYS A 123 33.96 -7.11 -28.96
C LYS A 123 33.99 -5.78 -29.70
N LEU A 124 32.97 -4.96 -29.48
CA LEU A 124 32.85 -3.66 -30.12
C LEU A 124 33.64 -2.58 -29.35
N GLY A 125 34.09 -2.88 -28.13
CA GLY A 125 34.68 -1.90 -27.21
C GLY A 125 33.70 -0.77 -26.93
N LEU A 126 32.47 -1.12 -26.56
CA LEU A 126 31.35 -0.21 -26.39
C LEU A 126 30.73 -0.43 -25.01
N LYS A 127 30.50 0.65 -24.27
CA LYS A 127 29.74 0.63 -23.01
C LYS A 127 28.53 1.54 -23.12
N ILE A 128 27.38 1.07 -22.66
CA ILE A 128 26.12 1.81 -22.69
C ILE A 128 25.48 1.72 -21.31
N ASN A 129 25.13 2.87 -20.76
CA ASN A 129 24.45 3.00 -19.49
C ASN A 129 23.14 3.76 -19.70
N ILE A 130 22.05 3.27 -19.11
CA ILE A 130 20.73 3.89 -19.19
C ILE A 130 20.20 4.07 -17.78
N LEU A 131 19.91 5.30 -17.39
CA LEU A 131 19.26 5.65 -16.12
C LEU A 131 17.82 6.13 -16.38
N TYR A 132 16.89 5.58 -15.61
CA TYR A 132 15.47 5.95 -15.59
C TYR A 132 15.08 6.50 -14.22
N PHE A 133 14.37 7.62 -14.19
CA PHE A 133 13.78 8.18 -12.98
C PHE A 133 12.60 9.09 -13.32
N LEU A 134 11.77 9.42 -12.33
CA LEU A 134 10.69 10.39 -12.48
C LEU A 134 11.19 11.80 -12.26
N LEU A 135 10.80 12.75 -13.10
CA LEU A 135 11.21 14.14 -12.97
C LEU A 135 10.69 14.75 -11.65
N PRO A 136 11.58 15.06 -10.67
CA PRO A 136 11.14 15.50 -9.34
C PRO A 136 10.78 17.00 -9.34
N ASN A 137 9.78 17.35 -8.52
CA ASN A 137 9.33 18.70 -8.19
C ASN A 137 9.08 19.61 -9.40
N GLU A 138 8.51 19.05 -10.47
CA GLU A 138 8.08 19.80 -11.65
C GLU A 138 6.55 19.80 -11.83
N PRO A 139 5.96 20.90 -12.33
CA PRO A 139 4.51 21.05 -12.50
C PRO A 139 3.96 20.28 -13.71
N PHE A 140 4.70 19.29 -14.20
CA PHE A 140 4.32 18.35 -15.24
C PHE A 140 5.01 17.01 -14.95
N ALA A 141 4.36 15.92 -15.36
CA ALA A 141 4.90 14.57 -15.23
C ALA A 141 5.89 14.29 -16.36
N ALA A 142 7.01 13.64 -16.08
CA ALA A 142 7.88 13.05 -17.09
C ALA A 142 8.66 11.85 -16.55
N LEU A 143 8.70 10.77 -17.34
CA LEU A 143 9.73 9.73 -17.23
C LEU A 143 10.98 10.26 -17.92
N VAL A 144 12.06 10.38 -17.15
CA VAL A 144 13.37 10.76 -17.65
C VAL A 144 14.13 9.51 -18.02
N ARG A 145 14.81 9.57 -19.17
CA ARG A 145 15.72 8.53 -19.64
C ARG A 145 17.04 9.18 -20.06
N LYS A 146 18.13 8.79 -19.41
CA LYS A 146 19.49 9.26 -19.69
C LYS A 146 20.32 8.12 -20.26
N VAL A 147 20.74 8.22 -21.52
CA VAL A 147 21.57 7.22 -22.21
C VAL A 147 22.99 7.76 -22.35
N THR A 148 23.96 7.08 -21.75
CA THR A 148 25.38 7.42 -21.87
C THR A 148 26.07 6.33 -22.69
N ILE A 149 26.73 6.72 -23.78
CA ILE A 149 27.49 5.81 -24.65
C ILE A 149 28.96 6.14 -24.53
N THR A 150 29.81 5.14 -24.31
CA THR A 150 31.26 5.29 -24.14
C THR A 150 32.01 4.40 -25.12
N ASN A 151 33.01 4.97 -25.79
CA ASN A 151 33.95 4.23 -26.62
C ASN A 151 35.11 3.70 -25.76
N ASN A 152 35.10 2.39 -25.49
CA ASN A 152 36.15 1.69 -24.74
C ASN A 152 37.21 1.05 -25.66
N SER A 153 37.13 1.28 -26.97
CA SER A 153 38.10 0.77 -27.94
C SER A 153 39.13 1.84 -28.32
N ASN A 154 40.22 1.39 -28.94
CA ASN A 154 41.21 2.28 -29.50
C ASN A 154 40.69 2.96 -30.78
N GLY A 155 40.95 4.26 -30.91
CA GLY A 155 40.61 5.05 -32.09
C GLY A 155 39.19 5.64 -32.09
N LEU A 156 38.89 6.45 -33.12
CA LEU A 156 37.62 7.17 -33.25
C LEU A 156 36.49 6.21 -33.65
N LEU A 157 35.38 6.26 -32.91
CA LEU A 157 34.13 5.58 -33.24
C LEU A 157 33.09 6.61 -33.70
N LYS A 158 32.59 6.47 -34.93
CA LYS A 158 31.43 7.25 -35.39
C LYS A 158 30.17 6.40 -35.26
N LEU A 159 29.09 6.97 -34.73
CA LEU A 159 27.81 6.29 -34.57
C LEU A 159 26.69 7.09 -35.25
N GLU A 160 25.88 6.40 -36.04
CA GLU A 160 24.51 6.82 -36.34
C GLU A 160 23.59 6.10 -35.35
N MET A 161 22.83 6.86 -34.56
CA MET A 161 22.03 6.32 -33.45
C MET A 161 20.54 6.68 -33.60
N LEU A 162 19.69 5.70 -33.31
CA LEU A 162 18.26 5.87 -33.04
C LEU A 162 17.94 5.41 -31.64
N ASP A 163 17.16 6.19 -30.91
CA ASP A 163 16.89 5.94 -29.50
C ASP A 163 15.49 6.39 -29.10
N GLY A 164 14.73 5.51 -28.45
CA GLY A 164 13.38 5.85 -28.00
C GLY A 164 12.42 4.68 -28.05
N LEU A 165 11.15 4.95 -28.34
CA LEU A 165 10.07 3.97 -28.34
C LEU A 165 9.67 3.57 -29.76
N PRO A 166 9.56 2.27 -30.06
CA PRO A 166 9.01 1.80 -31.33
C PRO A 166 7.50 2.05 -31.46
N VAL A 167 6.80 2.14 -30.33
CA VAL A 167 5.37 2.46 -30.23
C VAL A 167 5.16 3.37 -29.04
N ILE A 168 4.42 4.46 -29.22
CA ILE A 168 3.93 5.32 -28.13
C ILE A 168 2.41 5.43 -28.22
N CYS A 169 1.72 5.35 -27.08
CA CYS A 169 0.28 5.53 -27.00
C CYS A 169 -0.05 7.03 -27.04
N PRO A 170 -0.84 7.51 -28.02
CA PRO A 170 -1.36 8.88 -28.01
C PRO A 170 -2.31 9.14 -26.84
N PHE A 171 -2.34 10.38 -26.37
CA PHE A 171 -3.29 10.80 -25.33
C PHE A 171 -4.74 10.63 -25.79
N GLY A 172 -5.61 10.26 -24.86
CA GLY A 172 -7.06 10.10 -25.07
C GLY A 172 -7.47 8.68 -25.49
N ILE A 173 -6.56 7.71 -25.49
CA ILE A 173 -6.85 6.30 -25.75
C ILE A 173 -6.66 5.51 -24.46
N ASP A 174 -7.72 4.87 -23.98
CA ASP A 174 -7.67 4.00 -22.81
C ASP A 174 -7.07 2.60 -23.10
N ASP A 175 -6.76 1.85 -22.05
CA ASP A 175 -6.13 0.51 -22.13
C ASP A 175 -6.94 -0.47 -22.98
N GLN A 176 -8.26 -0.44 -22.82
CA GLN A 176 -9.17 -1.37 -23.48
C GLN A 176 -9.28 -1.08 -24.98
N THR A 177 -9.40 0.20 -25.34
CA THR A 177 -9.50 0.71 -26.71
C THR A 177 -8.19 0.47 -27.46
N PHE A 178 -7.05 0.77 -26.83
CA PHE A 178 -5.75 0.54 -27.45
C PHE A 178 -5.55 -0.94 -27.82
N LYS A 179 -5.93 -1.86 -26.93
CA LYS A 179 -5.80 -3.32 -27.14
C LYS A 179 -6.80 -3.90 -28.13
N ASN A 180 -8.07 -3.50 -28.05
CA ASN A 180 -9.15 -4.20 -28.74
C ASN A 180 -9.68 -3.44 -29.96
N MET A 181 -9.32 -2.16 -30.12
CA MET A 181 -9.71 -1.31 -31.25
C MET A 181 -8.51 -0.62 -31.92
N GLY A 182 -7.29 -1.14 -31.71
CA GLY A 182 -6.03 -0.53 -32.17
C GLY A 182 -6.01 -0.08 -33.64
N ARG A 183 -6.56 -0.86 -34.57
CA ARG A 183 -6.60 -0.46 -35.99
C ARG A 183 -7.64 0.63 -36.31
N THR A 184 -8.77 0.64 -35.59
CA THR A 184 -9.84 1.61 -35.81
C THR A 184 -9.49 2.96 -35.21
N ILE A 185 -8.94 2.96 -33.98
CA ILE A 185 -8.59 4.18 -33.26
C ILE A 185 -7.51 5.00 -33.98
N GLU A 186 -6.67 4.37 -34.82
CA GLU A 186 -5.69 5.05 -35.67
C GLU A 186 -6.28 6.17 -36.52
N ALA A 187 -7.55 6.10 -36.93
CA ALA A 187 -8.21 7.16 -37.69
C ALA A 187 -8.35 8.48 -36.90
N TRP A 188 -8.34 8.42 -35.57
CA TRP A 188 -8.37 9.59 -34.69
C TRP A 188 -6.99 10.12 -34.35
N ILE A 189 -5.93 9.32 -34.50
CA ILE A 189 -4.57 9.67 -34.08
C ILE A 189 -4.01 10.79 -34.96
N GLU A 190 -3.35 11.75 -34.30
CA GLU A 190 -2.44 12.70 -34.91
C GLU A 190 -1.20 12.95 -34.07
N VAL A 191 -0.11 13.26 -34.77
CA VAL A 191 1.14 13.76 -34.18
C VAL A 191 1.41 15.16 -34.73
N VAL A 192 1.52 16.14 -33.83
CA VAL A 192 1.83 17.52 -34.19
C VAL A 192 3.20 17.93 -33.68
N ASN A 193 3.78 18.99 -34.25
CA ASN A 193 5.02 19.63 -33.80
C ASN A 193 6.30 18.75 -33.83
N HIS A 194 6.26 17.62 -34.53
CA HIS A 194 7.40 16.70 -34.64
C HIS A 194 8.61 17.31 -35.39
N ASP A 195 8.39 18.16 -36.38
CA ASP A 195 9.44 18.86 -37.14
C ASP A 195 10.28 19.80 -36.26
N GLU A 196 9.69 20.28 -35.17
CA GLU A 196 10.35 21.09 -34.15
C GLU A 196 11.06 20.22 -33.10
N GLY A 197 11.16 18.90 -33.26
CA GLY A 197 11.80 18.00 -32.30
C GLY A 197 11.07 17.86 -30.96
N LEU A 198 9.80 18.23 -30.90
CA LEU A 198 8.89 18.06 -29.75
C LEU A 198 7.56 17.48 -30.27
N PRO A 199 7.53 16.20 -30.70
CA PRO A 199 6.31 15.55 -31.12
C PRO A 199 5.29 15.49 -29.99
N PHE A 200 4.02 15.74 -30.34
CA PHE A 200 2.89 15.75 -29.43
C PHE A 200 1.80 14.82 -29.97
N PHE A 201 1.53 13.74 -29.23
CA PHE A 201 0.75 12.57 -29.64
C PHE A 201 -0.63 12.61 -28.97
N ARG A 202 -1.70 12.68 -29.78
CA ARG A 202 -3.08 12.70 -29.28
C ARG A 202 -4.07 12.11 -30.28
N ILE A 203 -5.30 11.89 -29.83
CA ILE A 203 -6.44 11.82 -30.74
C ILE A 203 -7.00 13.21 -31.04
N LYS A 204 -7.61 13.41 -32.20
CA LYS A 204 -8.19 14.70 -32.65
C LYS A 204 -9.42 15.11 -31.83
N ALA A 205 -10.26 14.13 -31.54
CA ALA A 205 -11.53 14.31 -30.86
C ALA A 205 -11.89 13.05 -30.04
N SER A 206 -12.86 13.15 -29.14
CA SER A 206 -13.38 12.00 -28.39
C SER A 206 -13.81 10.86 -29.33
N ALA A 207 -13.39 9.62 -29.02
CA ALA A 207 -13.72 8.42 -29.80
C ALA A 207 -15.00 7.71 -29.32
N ASP A 208 -15.58 8.16 -28.20
CA ASP A 208 -16.82 7.60 -27.65
C ASP A 208 -18.03 7.85 -28.56
N ASP A 209 -18.94 6.87 -28.63
CA ASP A 209 -20.24 7.00 -29.28
C ASP A 209 -21.22 7.79 -28.39
N LYS A 210 -20.94 9.09 -28.22
CA LYS A 210 -21.72 10.05 -27.43
C LYS A 210 -22.17 11.23 -28.30
N LEU A 211 -23.30 11.84 -27.92
CA LEU A 211 -23.83 13.02 -28.60
C LEU A 211 -22.90 14.24 -28.55
N HIS A 212 -22.07 14.34 -27.51
CA HIS A 212 -21.09 15.40 -27.35
C HIS A 212 -19.72 14.91 -27.83
N VAL A 213 -19.22 15.53 -28.89
CA VAL A 213 -17.87 15.27 -29.42
C VAL A 213 -16.98 16.44 -29.01
N GLU A 214 -15.92 16.14 -28.28
CA GLU A 214 -14.97 17.13 -27.75
C GLU A 214 -13.66 17.11 -28.52
N GLU A 215 -13.10 18.28 -28.82
CA GLU A 215 -11.73 18.41 -29.29
C GLU A 215 -10.76 18.06 -28.16
N ILE A 216 -9.81 17.17 -28.42
CA ILE A 216 -8.81 16.78 -27.42
C ILE A 216 -7.55 17.64 -27.62
N LYS A 217 -7.32 18.56 -26.68
CA LYS A 217 -6.15 19.46 -26.71
C LYS A 217 -4.94 18.88 -26.00
N ALA A 218 -5.17 18.08 -24.97
CA ALA A 218 -4.12 17.39 -24.23
C ALA A 218 -3.42 16.33 -25.09
N GLY A 219 -2.17 16.05 -24.77
CA GLY A 219 -1.31 15.18 -25.56
C GLY A 219 -0.17 14.62 -24.74
N ASN A 220 0.34 13.47 -25.18
CA ASN A 220 1.59 12.93 -24.69
C ASN A 220 2.72 13.59 -25.49
N PHE A 221 3.83 13.93 -24.85
CA PHE A 221 5.01 14.49 -25.50
C PHE A 221 6.20 13.55 -25.37
N ALA A 222 7.12 13.67 -26.31
CA ALA A 222 8.47 13.14 -26.18
C ALA A 222 9.46 14.21 -26.66
N LEU A 223 10.62 14.33 -26.03
CA LEU A 223 11.70 15.22 -26.49
C LEU A 223 13.05 14.68 -26.03
N ALA A 224 14.11 14.94 -26.80
CA ALA A 224 15.45 14.50 -26.46
C ALA A 224 16.51 15.55 -26.80
N PHE A 225 17.60 15.54 -26.04
CA PHE A 225 18.76 16.41 -26.21
C PHE A 225 20.06 15.61 -26.24
N ASN A 226 21.00 16.05 -27.08
CA ASN A 226 22.42 15.69 -26.99
C ASN A 226 23.22 16.97 -26.71
N GLU A 227 23.97 17.02 -25.61
CA GLU A 227 24.71 18.22 -25.16
C GLU A 227 23.85 19.51 -25.20
N GLY A 228 22.58 19.43 -24.75
CA GLY A 228 21.62 20.54 -24.77
C GLY A 228 21.00 20.85 -26.15
N LYS A 229 21.52 20.28 -27.23
CA LYS A 229 20.94 20.40 -28.57
C LYS A 229 19.75 19.45 -28.74
N LYS A 230 18.60 20.01 -29.08
CA LYS A 230 17.36 19.26 -29.37
C LYS A 230 17.54 18.33 -30.57
N LEU A 231 17.13 17.07 -30.42
CA LEU A 231 17.23 16.04 -31.44
C LEU A 231 15.98 16.01 -32.33
N THR A 232 16.17 15.59 -33.58
CA THR A 232 15.05 15.38 -34.52
C THR A 232 14.29 14.11 -34.15
N ALA A 233 12.97 14.20 -34.16
CA ALA A 233 12.08 13.09 -33.87
C ALA A 233 11.60 12.38 -35.15
N LEU A 234 11.70 11.06 -35.13
CA LEU A 234 11.01 10.16 -36.05
C LEU A 234 9.76 9.61 -35.33
N VAL A 235 8.60 9.87 -35.94
CA VAL A 235 7.27 9.53 -35.40
C VAL A 235 6.53 8.51 -36.26
N ASP A 236 6.99 8.28 -37.48
CA ASP A 236 6.47 7.23 -38.35
C ASP A 236 7.32 5.95 -38.23
N PRO A 237 6.77 4.85 -37.68
CA PRO A 237 7.51 3.60 -37.54
C PRO A 237 7.98 3.01 -38.89
N GLN A 238 7.32 3.31 -40.01
CA GLN A 238 7.78 2.81 -41.33
C GLN A 238 9.06 3.50 -41.82
N VAL A 239 9.34 4.72 -41.34
CA VAL A 239 10.60 5.42 -41.63
C VAL A 239 11.77 4.78 -40.87
N VAL A 240 11.49 4.02 -39.80
CA VAL A 240 12.50 3.29 -39.02
C VAL A 240 12.61 1.83 -39.45
N PHE A 241 11.48 1.11 -39.41
CA PHE A 241 11.41 -0.34 -39.54
C PHE A 241 11.01 -0.81 -40.95
N GLY A 242 10.63 0.10 -41.85
CA GLY A 242 10.18 -0.26 -43.19
C GLY A 242 8.87 -1.05 -43.14
N ALA A 243 8.86 -2.25 -43.76
CA ALA A 243 7.68 -3.11 -43.78
C ALA A 243 7.59 -4.05 -42.56
N ASP A 244 8.59 -4.04 -41.67
CA ASP A 244 8.61 -4.88 -40.48
C ASP A 244 7.69 -4.32 -39.39
N THR A 245 6.44 -4.79 -39.38
CA THR A 245 5.44 -4.43 -38.36
C THR A 245 5.65 -5.13 -37.02
N ALA A 246 6.61 -6.06 -36.93
CA ALA A 246 7.07 -6.61 -35.66
C ALA A 246 8.23 -5.79 -35.07
N PHE A 247 8.70 -4.74 -35.76
CA PHE A 247 9.74 -3.84 -35.26
C PHE A 247 11.05 -4.54 -34.90
N ASN A 248 11.36 -5.73 -35.44
CA ASN A 248 12.52 -6.50 -34.99
C ASN A 248 13.84 -5.80 -35.30
N PHE A 249 13.93 -5.17 -36.48
CA PHE A 249 15.18 -4.61 -36.99
C PHE A 249 14.96 -3.25 -37.69
N PRO A 250 15.81 -2.24 -37.45
CA PRO A 250 15.68 -0.90 -38.05
C PRO A 250 16.14 -0.90 -39.51
N GLN A 251 15.33 -1.49 -40.40
CA GLN A 251 15.67 -1.73 -41.81
C GLN A 251 16.21 -0.48 -42.52
N LYS A 252 15.63 0.69 -42.23
CA LYS A 252 15.99 1.96 -42.91
C LYS A 252 17.33 2.52 -42.44
N LEU A 253 17.67 2.35 -41.16
CA LEU A 253 18.99 2.73 -40.64
C LEU A 253 20.07 1.88 -41.29
N ALA A 254 19.80 0.57 -41.41
CA ALA A 254 20.72 -0.37 -42.00
C ALA A 254 20.92 -0.17 -43.52
N SER A 255 19.84 0.05 -44.27
CA SER A 255 19.92 0.13 -45.73
C SER A 255 20.41 1.48 -46.26
N SER A 256 20.03 2.57 -45.60
CA SER A 256 20.13 3.93 -46.15
C SER A 256 20.77 4.96 -45.21
N GLY A 257 21.02 4.60 -43.95
CA GLY A 257 21.61 5.48 -42.96
C GLY A 257 20.68 6.61 -42.48
N LEU A 258 21.14 7.32 -41.45
CA LEU A 258 20.37 8.28 -40.68
C LEU A 258 19.91 9.49 -41.50
N GLN A 259 20.81 10.06 -42.32
CA GLN A 259 20.50 11.23 -43.15
C GLN A 259 19.33 10.96 -44.12
N SER A 260 19.28 9.76 -44.71
CA SER A 260 18.18 9.38 -45.59
C SER A 260 16.86 9.22 -44.84
N MET A 261 16.91 8.79 -43.58
CA MET A 261 15.72 8.65 -42.73
C MET A 261 15.18 10.02 -42.32
N LEU A 262 16.06 10.93 -41.92
CA LEU A 262 15.71 12.30 -41.53
C LEU A 262 15.11 13.11 -42.68
N ALA A 263 15.48 12.80 -43.92
CA ALA A 263 14.92 13.43 -45.12
C ALA A 263 13.61 12.78 -45.59
N ALA A 264 13.19 11.64 -45.03
CA ALA A 264 11.99 10.93 -45.46
C ALA A 264 10.73 11.64 -44.94
N ALA A 265 9.71 11.75 -45.80
CA ALA A 265 8.40 12.24 -45.37
C ALA A 265 7.77 11.29 -44.35
N GLN A 266 7.29 11.82 -43.24
CA GLN A 266 6.69 11.06 -42.14
C GLN A 266 5.17 11.10 -42.21
N VAL A 267 4.52 9.96 -41.96
CA VAL A 267 3.06 9.90 -41.80
C VAL A 267 2.70 10.17 -40.33
N THR A 268 2.01 11.27 -40.07
CA THR A 268 1.66 11.72 -38.71
C THR A 268 0.20 11.47 -38.32
N GLN A 269 -0.60 10.83 -39.18
CA GLN A 269 -2.02 10.57 -38.94
C GLN A 269 -2.41 9.19 -39.47
N GLY A 270 -3.46 8.57 -38.90
CA GLY A 270 -3.98 7.31 -39.43
C GLY A 270 -3.09 6.09 -39.14
N ARG A 271 -2.17 6.21 -38.17
CA ARG A 271 -1.20 5.17 -37.81
C ARG A 271 -0.76 5.32 -36.35
N THR A 272 -0.51 4.20 -35.69
CA THR A 272 0.11 4.15 -34.37
C THR A 272 1.55 4.65 -34.46
N PRO A 273 1.92 5.73 -33.76
CA PRO A 273 3.20 6.39 -33.94
C PRO A 273 4.33 5.73 -33.13
N CYS A 274 5.56 6.03 -33.51
CA CYS A 274 6.75 5.79 -32.68
C CYS A 274 7.24 7.11 -32.06
N ALA A 275 8.22 7.03 -31.16
CA ALA A 275 8.91 8.20 -30.61
C ALA A 275 10.42 7.92 -30.56
N MET A 276 11.06 7.99 -31.72
CA MET A 276 12.49 7.70 -31.92
C MET A 276 13.28 8.98 -32.18
N PHE A 277 14.41 9.16 -31.52
CA PHE A 277 15.29 10.31 -31.71
C PHE A 277 16.57 9.91 -32.42
N ALA A 278 16.96 10.73 -33.39
CA ALA A 278 18.09 10.49 -34.26
C ALA A 278 19.27 11.40 -33.88
N THR A 279 20.47 10.84 -33.80
CA THR A 279 21.70 11.63 -33.61
C THR A 279 22.93 10.94 -34.21
N GLU A 280 23.94 11.75 -34.56
CA GLU A 280 25.26 11.29 -34.98
C GLU A 280 26.26 11.63 -33.88
N LEU A 281 27.10 10.67 -33.50
CA LEU A 281 28.10 10.84 -32.44
C LEU A 281 29.50 10.55 -32.99
N GLU A 282 30.47 11.36 -32.60
CA GLU A 282 31.89 11.10 -32.83
C GLU A 282 32.58 10.91 -31.48
N LEU A 283 32.93 9.66 -31.15
CA LEU A 283 33.46 9.28 -29.84
C LEU A 283 34.94 8.92 -29.94
N PRO A 284 35.87 9.80 -29.51
CA PRO A 284 37.27 9.43 -29.32
C PRO A 284 37.41 8.31 -28.27
N GLU A 285 38.60 7.70 -28.23
CA GLU A 285 38.94 6.68 -27.22
C GLU A 285 38.69 7.21 -25.80
N GLY A 286 37.95 6.44 -25.00
CA GLY A 286 37.62 6.73 -23.62
C GLY A 286 36.62 7.88 -23.42
N LYS A 287 36.03 8.43 -24.49
CA LYS A 287 35.03 9.51 -24.40
C LYS A 287 33.61 8.97 -24.40
N SER A 288 32.73 9.77 -23.80
CA SER A 288 31.31 9.47 -23.67
C SER A 288 30.46 10.63 -24.16
N GLU A 289 29.30 10.31 -24.71
CA GLU A 289 28.23 11.24 -25.08
C GLU A 289 26.95 10.84 -24.37
N THR A 290 26.09 11.81 -24.05
CA THR A 290 24.86 11.59 -23.28
C THR A 290 23.65 12.16 -23.98
N ILE A 291 22.63 11.31 -24.12
CA ILE A 291 21.32 11.69 -24.64
C ILE A 291 20.31 11.66 -23.50
N ASN A 292 19.65 12.79 -23.30
CA ASN A 292 18.63 12.97 -22.27
C ASN A 292 17.26 13.07 -22.94
N SER A 293 16.33 12.18 -22.60
CA SER A 293 14.96 12.20 -23.13
C SER A 293 13.91 12.23 -22.03
N TYR A 294 12.77 12.85 -22.35
CA TYR A 294 11.65 13.08 -21.44
C TYR A 294 10.35 12.65 -22.12
N TYR A 295 9.53 11.89 -21.42
CA TYR A 295 8.24 11.37 -21.89
C TYR A 295 7.16 11.64 -20.86
N GLY A 296 6.12 12.39 -21.22
CA GLY A 296 5.07 12.76 -20.26
C GLY A 296 3.81 13.32 -20.92
N PRO A 297 2.72 13.52 -20.19
CA PRO A 297 1.55 14.23 -20.70
C PRO A 297 1.65 15.74 -20.46
N ALA A 298 0.97 16.51 -21.30
CA ALA A 298 0.70 17.92 -21.04
C ALA A 298 -0.76 18.26 -21.41
N PRO A 299 -1.40 19.20 -20.70
CA PRO A 299 -2.77 19.61 -21.00
C PRO A 299 -2.90 20.30 -22.38
N GLN A 300 -1.79 20.81 -22.92
CA GLN A 300 -1.68 21.37 -24.27
C GLN A 300 -0.19 21.51 -24.66
N LEU A 301 0.10 21.64 -25.96
CA LEU A 301 1.46 21.72 -26.50
C LEU A 301 2.25 22.91 -25.93
N GLU A 302 1.61 24.07 -25.80
CA GLU A 302 2.25 25.32 -25.39
C GLU A 302 2.82 25.22 -23.96
N VAL A 303 2.21 24.40 -23.11
CA VAL A 303 2.67 24.19 -21.73
C VAL A 303 4.04 23.54 -21.74
N ILE A 304 4.23 22.43 -22.45
CA ILE A 304 5.54 21.78 -22.52
C ILE A 304 6.52 22.55 -23.40
N GLN A 305 6.05 23.20 -24.46
CA GLN A 305 6.89 24.02 -25.34
C GLN A 305 7.57 25.16 -24.57
N SER A 306 6.86 25.76 -23.59
CA SER A 306 7.42 26.80 -22.72
C SER A 306 8.56 26.33 -21.81
N GLN A 307 8.70 25.01 -21.61
CA GLN A 307 9.69 24.41 -20.70
C GLN A 307 10.96 23.96 -21.43
N VAL A 308 10.95 23.87 -22.77
CA VAL A 308 12.04 23.30 -23.57
C VAL A 308 13.38 23.96 -23.25
N SER A 309 13.46 25.30 -23.24
CA SER A 309 14.72 26.01 -22.98
C SER A 309 15.30 25.68 -21.60
N ARG A 310 14.45 25.50 -20.58
CA ARG A 310 14.87 25.12 -19.23
C ARG A 310 15.38 23.68 -19.17
N LEU A 311 14.70 22.77 -19.87
CA LEU A 311 15.12 21.35 -19.97
C LEU A 311 16.44 21.16 -20.73
N GLN A 312 16.84 22.15 -21.54
CA GLN A 312 18.11 22.17 -22.29
C GLN A 312 19.30 22.62 -21.48
N GLU A 313 19.09 23.27 -20.33
CA GLU A 313 20.17 23.83 -19.53
C GLU A 313 21.13 22.72 -19.07
N PRO A 314 22.46 22.88 -19.23
CA PRO A 314 23.45 21.83 -18.94
C PRO A 314 23.34 21.25 -17.52
N ASP A 315 23.01 22.10 -16.55
CA ASP A 315 22.93 21.73 -15.13
C ASP A 315 21.56 21.16 -14.73
N PHE A 316 20.54 21.26 -15.59
CA PHE A 316 19.19 20.80 -15.27
C PHE A 316 19.15 19.29 -15.00
N MET A 317 19.69 18.49 -15.93
CA MET A 317 19.67 17.03 -15.80
C MET A 317 20.52 16.53 -14.60
N PRO A 318 21.79 16.94 -14.43
CA PRO A 318 22.56 16.57 -13.25
C PRO A 318 21.88 16.97 -11.94
N GLY A 319 21.30 18.18 -11.88
CA GLY A 319 20.54 18.65 -10.72
C GLY A 319 19.33 17.78 -10.42
N LYS A 320 18.57 17.36 -11.43
CA LYS A 320 17.38 16.51 -11.26
C LYS A 320 17.70 15.08 -10.85
N VAL A 321 18.83 14.53 -11.27
CA VAL A 321 19.31 13.22 -10.78
C VAL A 321 19.68 13.31 -9.28
N GLU A 322 20.35 14.38 -8.85
CA GLU A 322 20.66 14.56 -7.43
C GLU A 322 19.39 14.81 -6.61
N GLU A 323 18.48 15.63 -7.11
CA GLU A 323 17.21 15.95 -6.45
C GLU A 323 16.33 14.70 -6.23
N GLU A 324 16.22 13.82 -7.22
CA GLU A 324 15.43 12.58 -7.11
C GLU A 324 16.02 11.61 -6.08
N ARG A 325 17.34 11.46 -6.05
CA ARG A 325 18.03 10.62 -5.06
C ARG A 325 17.95 11.22 -3.66
N GLN A 326 18.07 12.54 -3.55
CA GLN A 326 17.90 13.25 -2.28
C GLN A 326 16.49 13.08 -1.74
N LEU A 327 15.47 13.21 -2.60
CA LEU A 327 14.08 12.96 -2.24
C LEU A 327 13.90 11.54 -1.66
N ALA A 328 14.47 10.51 -2.29
CA ALA A 328 14.38 9.14 -1.77
C ALA A 328 15.06 8.99 -0.39
N ARG A 329 16.22 9.63 -0.17
CA ARG A 329 16.91 9.64 1.12
C ARG A 329 16.10 10.36 2.21
N GLU A 330 15.56 11.54 1.91
CA GLU A 330 14.74 12.31 2.85
C GLU A 330 13.48 11.55 3.26
N LEU A 331 12.81 10.92 2.29
CA LEU A 331 11.61 10.13 2.54
C LEU A 331 11.88 8.93 3.44
N THR A 332 13.06 8.31 3.34
CA THR A 332 13.43 7.11 4.10
C THR A 332 14.16 7.40 5.41
N ASN A 333 14.61 8.64 5.63
CA ASN A 333 15.31 9.07 6.83
C ASN A 333 14.58 8.73 8.16
N PRO A 334 13.24 8.78 8.29
CA PRO A 334 12.57 8.44 9.55
C PRO A 334 12.85 7.02 10.07
N ILE A 335 13.25 6.08 9.21
CA ILE A 335 13.62 4.71 9.56
C ILE A 335 15.13 4.44 9.44
N HIS A 336 15.96 5.49 9.35
CA HIS A 336 17.40 5.32 9.17
C HIS A 336 17.96 4.29 10.16
N THR A 337 18.73 3.34 9.64
CA THR A 337 19.29 2.20 10.35
C THR A 337 20.72 2.00 9.86
N GLU A 338 21.68 1.86 10.77
CA GLU A 338 23.03 1.41 10.45
C GLU A 338 23.42 0.22 11.32
N SER A 339 23.68 -0.91 10.69
CA SER A 339 24.02 -2.17 11.36
C SER A 339 25.32 -2.77 10.80
N SER A 340 25.64 -3.99 11.22
CA SER A 340 26.68 -4.82 10.60
C SER A 340 26.32 -5.31 9.20
N SER A 341 25.07 -5.14 8.77
CA SER A 341 24.50 -5.67 7.54
C SER A 341 23.91 -4.54 6.70
N ALA A 342 24.70 -4.02 5.77
CA ALA A 342 24.27 -2.91 4.93
C ALA A 342 23.08 -3.28 4.00
N ILE A 343 22.92 -4.55 3.62
CA ILE A 343 21.73 -5.04 2.91
C ILE A 343 20.46 -5.00 3.78
N PHE A 344 20.59 -5.22 5.09
CA PHE A 344 19.48 -5.08 6.04
C PHE A 344 19.10 -3.60 6.22
N ASP A 345 20.10 -2.72 6.30
CA ASP A 345 19.90 -1.27 6.39
C ASP A 345 19.14 -0.74 5.15
N ASP A 346 19.55 -1.17 3.95
CA ASP A 346 18.87 -0.85 2.69
C ASP A 346 17.46 -1.44 2.63
N TYR A 347 17.26 -2.67 3.13
CA TYR A 347 15.93 -3.31 3.23
C TYR A 347 14.98 -2.54 4.17
N CYS A 348 15.48 -1.98 5.27
CA CYS A 348 14.70 -1.10 6.16
C CYS A 348 14.17 0.12 5.39
N SER A 349 15.04 0.79 4.63
CA SER A 349 14.70 1.96 3.81
C SER A 349 13.67 1.60 2.73
N GLN A 350 13.88 0.50 2.00
CA GLN A 350 12.97 0.03 0.97
C GLN A 350 11.59 -0.35 1.54
N THR A 351 11.57 -1.05 2.69
CA THR A 351 10.34 -1.46 3.37
C THR A 351 9.53 -0.27 3.86
N TRP A 352 10.20 0.79 4.35
CA TRP A 352 9.56 2.05 4.70
C TRP A 352 8.94 2.74 3.49
N LEU A 353 9.70 2.87 2.39
CA LEU A 353 9.19 3.48 1.16
C LEU A 353 7.94 2.74 0.65
N ASP A 354 7.94 1.42 0.72
CA ASP A 354 6.80 0.60 0.32
C ASP A 354 5.59 0.75 1.26
N ASN A 355 5.83 0.93 2.57
CA ASN A 355 4.77 1.26 3.53
C ASN A 355 4.16 2.65 3.24
N VAL A 356 5.01 3.65 2.93
CA VAL A 356 4.59 5.00 2.55
C VAL A 356 3.77 4.98 1.26
N MET A 357 4.18 4.25 0.22
CA MET A 357 3.37 4.18 -1.00
C MET A 357 2.00 3.53 -0.77
N ARG A 358 1.88 2.57 0.15
CA ARG A 358 0.62 1.85 0.37
C ARG A 358 -0.32 2.56 1.36
N GLY A 359 0.23 3.21 2.39
CA GLY A 359 -0.53 3.91 3.43
C GLY A 359 -0.55 5.44 3.30
N GLY A 360 0.44 6.02 2.62
CA GLY A 360 0.74 7.44 2.57
C GLY A 360 1.66 7.90 3.72
N MET A 361 2.41 8.97 3.50
CA MET A 361 3.22 9.63 4.53
C MET A 361 2.44 10.83 5.10
N PRO A 362 2.34 10.99 6.42
CA PRO A 362 1.62 12.12 7.00
C PRO A 362 2.38 13.44 6.79
N LEU A 363 1.63 14.46 6.40
CA LEU A 363 2.03 15.85 6.25
C LEU A 363 1.08 16.72 7.08
N LEU A 364 1.63 17.61 7.91
CA LEU A 364 0.82 18.56 8.69
C LEU A 364 0.61 19.85 7.89
N LEU A 365 -0.64 20.14 7.53
CA LEU A 365 -1.04 21.34 6.79
C LEU A 365 -1.69 22.37 7.72
N GLY A 366 -1.30 23.65 7.61
CA GLY A 366 -1.88 24.74 8.39
C GLY A 366 -1.69 24.58 9.91
N GLY A 367 -0.69 23.79 10.33
CA GLY A 367 -0.46 23.43 11.73
C GLY A 367 -1.54 22.58 12.39
N LYS A 368 -2.54 22.08 11.63
CA LYS A 368 -3.75 21.47 12.18
C LYS A 368 -4.16 20.16 11.51
N HIS A 369 -3.99 20.04 10.20
CA HIS A 369 -4.57 18.94 9.42
C HIS A 369 -3.52 17.91 9.05
N THR A 370 -3.75 16.64 9.43
CA THR A 370 -2.92 15.54 8.94
C THR A 370 -3.44 15.10 7.57
N TYR A 371 -2.59 15.20 6.56
CA TYR A 371 -2.86 14.83 5.18
C TYR A 371 -1.82 13.80 4.71
N HIS A 372 -2.26 12.71 4.09
CA HIS A 372 -1.35 11.62 3.70
C HIS A 372 -0.99 11.69 2.22
N ILE A 373 0.24 12.07 1.90
CA ILE A 373 0.79 12.15 0.54
C ILE A 373 1.33 10.79 0.07
N PHE A 374 1.42 10.61 -1.25
CA PHE A 374 2.04 9.48 -1.95
C PHE A 374 1.34 8.11 -1.81
N SER A 375 0.19 8.03 -1.13
CA SER A 375 -0.59 6.79 -1.05
C SER A 375 -1.09 6.36 -2.43
N ARG A 376 -1.16 5.06 -2.67
CA ARG A 376 -1.82 4.47 -3.83
C ARG A 376 -2.25 3.03 -3.56
N ARG A 377 -3.28 2.58 -4.28
CA ARG A 377 -3.65 1.17 -4.30
C ARG A 377 -2.59 0.34 -5.03
N HIS A 378 -2.36 -0.86 -4.50
CA HIS A 378 -1.32 -1.79 -4.87
C HIS A 378 -1.66 -2.62 -6.12
N GLY A 379 -1.96 -1.95 -7.24
CA GLY A 379 -2.03 -2.58 -8.56
C GLY A 379 -0.71 -2.47 -9.30
N ASP A 380 -0.28 -3.55 -9.95
CA ASP A 380 0.98 -3.66 -10.69
C ASP A 380 0.89 -4.78 -11.73
N LEU A 381 1.99 -5.15 -12.40
CA LEU A 381 1.97 -6.19 -13.43
C LEU A 381 1.65 -7.60 -12.89
N GLU A 382 1.97 -7.89 -11.62
CA GLU A 382 1.67 -9.16 -10.93
C GLU A 382 0.33 -9.12 -10.18
N ARG A 383 -0.23 -7.92 -9.94
CA ARG A 383 -1.58 -7.65 -9.37
C ARG A 383 -2.48 -6.95 -10.39
N ASP A 384 -2.59 -7.50 -11.59
CA ASP A 384 -3.31 -6.92 -12.73
C ASP A 384 -4.84 -6.78 -12.55
N TYR A 385 -5.40 -7.51 -11.58
CA TYR A 385 -6.78 -7.42 -11.13
C TYR A 385 -7.06 -6.22 -10.22
N ASN A 386 -6.02 -5.57 -9.65
CA ASN A 386 -6.18 -4.40 -8.80
C ASN A 386 -6.12 -3.12 -9.64
N PHE A 387 -7.25 -2.41 -9.74
CA PHE A 387 -7.27 -1.07 -10.32
C PHE A 387 -6.57 -0.08 -9.39
N PHE A 388 -5.49 0.55 -9.87
CA PHE A 388 -4.71 1.54 -9.12
C PHE A 388 -4.96 2.96 -9.64
N VAL A 389 -4.78 3.94 -8.76
CA VAL A 389 -4.79 5.36 -9.09
C VAL A 389 -3.57 6.04 -8.45
N VAL A 390 -2.78 6.72 -9.26
CA VAL A 390 -1.64 7.57 -8.90
C VAL A 390 -2.02 8.99 -9.33
N ALA A 391 -2.70 9.73 -8.44
CA ALA A 391 -3.33 11.01 -8.78
C ALA A 391 -2.29 11.98 -9.40
N PRO A 392 -2.48 12.45 -10.65
CA PRO A 392 -1.50 13.27 -11.36
C PRO A 392 -1.61 14.74 -10.94
N GLU A 393 -1.42 15.00 -9.65
CA GLU A 393 -1.47 16.33 -9.04
C GLU A 393 -0.27 16.59 -8.14
N LEU A 394 -0.01 17.86 -7.83
CA LEU A 394 0.91 18.26 -6.77
C LEU A 394 0.36 17.77 -5.42
N TYR A 395 1.22 17.50 -4.44
CA TYR A 395 0.80 16.94 -3.15
C TYR A 395 -0.06 15.66 -3.30
N SER A 396 0.23 14.84 -4.33
CA SER A 396 -0.58 13.68 -4.73
C SER A 396 -0.99 12.78 -3.56
N GLN A 397 -2.28 12.45 -3.50
CA GLN A 397 -2.86 11.46 -2.60
C GLN A 397 -3.75 10.51 -3.41
N GLY A 398 -3.35 9.25 -3.49
CA GLY A 398 -4.18 8.20 -4.09
C GLY A 398 -5.07 7.50 -3.07
N ASN A 399 -5.90 6.60 -3.60
CA ASN A 399 -6.84 5.80 -2.83
C ASN A 399 -6.18 4.56 -2.19
N GLY A 400 -6.92 3.90 -1.30
CA GLY A 400 -6.56 2.57 -0.82
C GLY A 400 -7.69 1.89 -0.06
N SER A 401 -7.47 0.62 0.28
CA SER A 401 -8.45 -0.19 1.02
C SER A 401 -8.32 0.03 2.52
N TYR A 402 -9.44 -0.03 3.23
CA TYR A 402 -9.53 0.24 4.67
C TYR A 402 -8.47 -0.51 5.49
N ARG A 403 -8.41 -1.84 5.33
CA ARG A 403 -7.45 -2.70 6.06
C ARG A 403 -6.01 -2.30 5.78
N ASP A 404 -5.67 -2.12 4.51
CA ASP A 404 -4.30 -1.85 4.09
C ASP A 404 -3.81 -0.54 4.71
N ILE A 405 -4.58 0.54 4.53
CA ILE A 405 -4.22 1.85 5.05
C ILE A 405 -4.18 1.84 6.59
N ASN A 406 -5.15 1.19 7.25
CA ASN A 406 -5.18 1.10 8.71
C ASN A 406 -3.90 0.43 9.25
N GLN A 407 -3.50 -0.68 8.65
CA GLN A 407 -2.27 -1.37 9.02
C GLN A 407 -1.02 -0.53 8.75
N ASN A 408 -0.89 0.07 7.56
CA ASN A 408 0.31 0.84 7.21
C ASN A 408 0.50 2.08 8.09
N ARG A 409 -0.61 2.71 8.50
CA ARG A 409 -0.60 3.90 9.34
C ARG A 409 -0.52 3.61 10.84
N ARG A 410 -0.46 2.34 11.25
CA ARG A 410 -0.38 1.92 12.66
C ARG A 410 0.83 2.52 13.38
N SER A 411 1.96 2.65 12.67
CA SER A 411 3.19 3.18 13.26
C SER A 411 3.37 4.69 13.05
N ASP A 412 2.42 5.39 12.42
CA ASP A 412 2.52 6.83 12.15
C ASP A 412 2.78 7.63 13.43
N THR A 413 2.11 7.30 14.54
CA THR A 413 2.29 8.01 15.82
C THR A 413 3.71 7.90 16.38
N TYR A 414 4.46 6.82 16.06
CA TYR A 414 5.87 6.70 16.43
C TYR A 414 6.74 7.55 15.51
N PHE A 415 6.62 7.39 14.19
CA PHE A 415 7.51 8.07 13.23
C PHE A 415 7.18 9.55 13.02
N PHE A 416 5.93 9.93 13.25
CA PHE A 416 5.39 11.29 13.12
C PHE A 416 4.48 11.62 14.32
N PRO A 417 5.04 11.88 15.51
CA PRO A 417 4.26 12.10 16.72
C PRO A 417 3.22 13.23 16.61
N LYS A 418 3.47 14.21 15.73
CA LYS A 418 2.55 15.32 15.41
C LYS A 418 1.23 14.87 14.78
N SER A 419 1.16 13.67 14.20
CA SER A 419 -0.09 13.11 13.70
C SER A 419 -1.08 12.74 14.82
N GLY A 420 -0.60 12.66 16.08
CA GLY A 420 -1.45 12.46 17.26
C GLY A 420 -2.37 11.25 17.13
N ASP A 421 -3.66 11.47 17.40
CA ASP A 421 -4.72 10.45 17.32
C ASP A 421 -5.50 10.49 15.99
N PHE A 422 -5.04 11.26 14.99
CA PHE A 422 -5.77 11.47 13.73
C PHE A 422 -6.24 10.16 13.07
N ASN A 423 -5.33 9.19 12.90
CA ASN A 423 -5.65 7.93 12.25
C ASN A 423 -6.70 7.14 13.04
N LEU A 424 -6.60 7.13 14.37
CA LEU A 424 -7.59 6.49 15.23
C LEU A 424 -8.97 7.15 15.03
N ARG A 425 -9.02 8.48 15.02
CA ARG A 425 -10.28 9.24 14.84
C ARG A 425 -10.89 9.01 13.45
N LEU A 426 -10.06 8.98 12.41
CA LEU A 426 -10.44 8.64 11.04
C LEU A 426 -11.11 7.26 11.00
N PHE A 427 -10.39 6.21 11.40
CA PHE A 427 -10.87 4.84 11.22
C PHE A 427 -12.05 4.49 12.13
N MET A 428 -12.10 5.06 13.34
CA MET A 428 -13.24 4.88 14.25
C MET A 428 -14.47 5.68 13.82
N SER A 429 -14.31 6.86 13.21
CA SER A 429 -15.45 7.57 12.60
C SER A 429 -16.04 6.78 11.43
N LEU A 430 -15.20 6.05 10.69
CA LEU A 430 -15.63 5.21 9.57
C LEU A 430 -16.39 3.93 9.99
N ILE A 431 -16.44 3.60 11.29
CA ILE A 431 -17.28 2.50 11.78
C ILE A 431 -18.76 2.90 11.73
N GLN A 432 -19.55 2.07 11.06
CA GLN A 432 -21.00 2.16 10.89
C GLN A 432 -21.75 1.76 12.17
N SER A 433 -23.04 2.08 12.25
CA SER A 433 -23.90 1.72 13.39
C SER A 433 -23.98 0.21 13.62
N ASP A 434 -23.80 -0.60 12.57
CA ASP A 434 -23.83 -2.07 12.58
C ASP A 434 -22.45 -2.73 12.79
N GLY A 435 -21.40 -1.94 13.06
CA GLY A 435 -20.06 -2.43 13.36
C GLY A 435 -19.24 -2.87 12.14
N TYR A 436 -19.63 -2.43 10.93
CA TYR A 436 -18.84 -2.57 9.70
C TYR A 436 -18.29 -1.20 9.25
N ASN A 437 -17.70 -1.14 8.04
CA ASN A 437 -17.03 0.03 7.51
C ASN A 437 -17.05 0.07 5.97
N PRO A 438 -16.84 1.23 5.34
CA PRO A 438 -16.59 1.33 3.91
C PRO A 438 -15.29 0.61 3.52
N LEU A 439 -15.19 0.17 2.26
CA LEU A 439 -14.03 -0.56 1.75
C LEU A 439 -12.91 0.38 1.30
N THR A 440 -13.26 1.44 0.55
CA THR A 440 -12.27 2.28 -0.13
C THR A 440 -12.22 3.65 0.53
N ILE A 441 -11.02 4.07 0.91
CA ILE A 441 -10.71 5.42 1.37
C ILE A 441 -10.10 6.17 0.19
N GLN A 442 -10.71 7.29 -0.18
CA GLN A 442 -10.34 8.10 -1.34
C GLN A 442 -9.42 9.27 -0.97
N GLY A 443 -9.17 9.51 0.31
CA GLY A 443 -8.35 10.60 0.80
C GLY A 443 -9.15 11.67 1.54
N SER A 444 -8.69 12.91 1.47
CA SER A 444 -9.36 14.07 2.05
C SER A 444 -9.41 15.24 1.07
N ASN A 445 -10.51 15.99 1.13
CA ASN A 445 -10.62 17.31 0.51
C ASN A 445 -10.91 18.35 1.58
N PHE A 446 -10.88 19.61 1.19
CA PHE A 446 -10.99 20.75 2.10
C PHE A 446 -12.02 21.75 1.61
N THR A 447 -12.63 22.47 2.55
CA THR A 447 -13.49 23.63 2.28
C THR A 447 -13.08 24.80 3.15
N LEU A 448 -13.50 26.00 2.76
CA LEU A 448 -13.38 27.22 3.56
C LEU A 448 -14.76 27.81 3.89
N PRO A 449 -14.88 28.50 5.03
CA PRO A 449 -16.00 29.40 5.26
C PRO A 449 -16.09 30.47 4.16
N THR A 450 -17.31 30.72 3.65
CA THR A 450 -17.55 31.59 2.49
C THR A 450 -17.16 33.05 2.73
N ASP A 451 -17.15 33.51 3.98
CA ASP A 451 -16.75 34.84 4.41
C ASP A 451 -15.22 35.07 4.38
N VAL A 452 -14.42 34.00 4.43
CA VAL A 452 -12.95 34.07 4.41
C VAL A 452 -12.40 34.16 2.97
N VAL A 453 -13.09 33.56 2.00
CA VAL A 453 -12.64 33.47 0.60
C VAL A 453 -12.27 34.83 -0.02
N PRO A 454 -13.08 35.91 0.11
CA PRO A 454 -12.75 37.20 -0.50
C PRO A 454 -11.42 37.81 -0.01
N ALA A 455 -11.02 37.56 1.24
CA ALA A 455 -9.77 38.07 1.78
C ALA A 455 -8.54 37.36 1.19
N LEU A 456 -8.67 36.05 0.92
CA LEU A 456 -7.61 35.24 0.30
C LEU A 456 -7.47 35.56 -1.18
N VAL A 457 -8.58 35.69 -1.91
CA VAL A 457 -8.58 36.01 -3.35
C VAL A 457 -7.97 37.38 -3.63
N LYS A 458 -8.13 38.37 -2.73
CA LYS A 458 -7.48 39.69 -2.83
C LYS A 458 -5.96 39.65 -2.83
N MET A 459 -5.36 38.53 -2.43
CA MET A 459 -3.91 38.34 -2.43
C MET A 459 -3.35 38.02 -3.82
N ALA A 460 -4.21 37.75 -4.82
CA ALA A 460 -3.86 37.36 -6.18
C ALA A 460 -4.04 38.51 -7.18
N GLY A 461 -3.04 38.71 -8.06
CA GLY A 461 -3.15 39.57 -9.24
C GLY A 461 -4.03 38.98 -10.35
N LYS A 462 -4.17 37.64 -10.39
CA LYS A 462 -5.04 36.87 -11.30
C LYS A 462 -5.96 35.93 -10.49
N PRO A 463 -7.12 36.42 -10.05
CA PRO A 463 -7.93 35.74 -9.04
C PRO A 463 -8.80 34.58 -9.53
N GLU A 464 -9.01 34.43 -10.84
CA GLU A 464 -10.10 33.62 -11.41
C GLU A 464 -10.00 32.14 -11.01
N ALA A 465 -8.85 31.50 -11.27
CA ALA A 465 -8.62 30.10 -10.95
C ALA A 465 -8.64 29.85 -9.42
N LEU A 466 -8.12 30.80 -8.64
CA LEU A 466 -8.11 30.70 -7.19
C LEU A 466 -9.52 30.82 -6.61
N GLN A 467 -10.34 31.73 -7.14
CA GLN A 467 -11.73 31.90 -6.73
C GLN A 467 -12.55 30.63 -7.01
N GLU A 468 -12.35 30.00 -8.17
CA GLU A 468 -13.01 28.74 -8.51
C GLU A 468 -12.69 27.64 -7.51
N VAL A 469 -11.39 27.42 -7.23
CA VAL A 469 -10.93 26.38 -6.29
C VAL A 469 -11.41 26.64 -4.86
N LEU A 470 -11.26 27.87 -4.35
CA LEU A 470 -11.61 28.19 -2.96
C LEU A 470 -13.12 28.24 -2.68
N SER A 471 -13.96 28.31 -3.72
CA SER A 471 -15.42 28.34 -3.58
C SER A 471 -16.07 26.96 -3.45
N GLY A 472 -15.30 25.88 -3.61
CA GLY A 472 -15.78 24.50 -3.57
C GLY A 472 -14.96 23.60 -2.64
N HIS A 473 -15.05 22.29 -2.88
CA HIS A 473 -14.13 21.31 -2.30
C HIS A 473 -12.83 21.30 -3.10
N PHE A 474 -11.68 21.34 -2.42
CA PHE A 474 -10.38 21.33 -3.07
C PHE A 474 -9.37 20.40 -2.39
N THR A 475 -8.39 19.93 -3.17
CA THR A 475 -7.19 19.25 -2.67
C THR A 475 -6.02 20.24 -2.52
N PRO A 476 -4.97 19.91 -1.73
CA PRO A 476 -3.73 20.68 -1.73
C PRO A 476 -3.11 20.83 -3.12
N GLY A 477 -3.22 19.81 -3.98
CA GLY A 477 -2.73 19.84 -5.35
C GLY A 477 -3.45 20.85 -6.24
N GLN A 478 -4.77 20.86 -6.20
CA GLN A 478 -5.61 21.83 -6.92
C GLN A 478 -5.32 23.26 -6.45
N LEU A 479 -5.22 23.47 -5.13
CA LEU A 479 -4.90 24.76 -4.54
C LEU A 479 -3.51 25.26 -4.96
N MET A 480 -2.49 24.41 -4.88
CA MET A 480 -1.12 24.77 -5.27
C MET A 480 -1.04 25.12 -6.75
N THR A 481 -1.72 24.34 -7.60
CA THR A 481 -1.76 24.59 -9.05
C THR A 481 -2.41 25.95 -9.37
N ALA A 482 -3.49 26.31 -8.67
CA ALA A 482 -4.12 27.63 -8.81
C ALA A 482 -3.20 28.74 -8.27
N ALA A 483 -2.61 28.55 -7.08
CA ALA A 483 -1.73 29.51 -6.43
C ALA A 483 -0.53 29.91 -7.31
N ILE A 484 0.13 28.94 -7.94
CA ILE A 484 1.28 29.18 -8.85
C ILE A 484 0.89 30.05 -10.05
N LYS A 485 -0.37 29.98 -10.51
CA LYS A 485 -0.87 30.70 -11.70
C LYS A 485 -1.46 32.08 -11.38
N SER A 486 -1.61 32.42 -10.10
CA SER A 486 -2.44 33.54 -9.63
C SER A 486 -1.69 34.84 -9.32
N ASP A 487 -0.36 34.90 -9.50
CA ASP A 487 0.46 36.09 -9.22
C ASP A 487 0.23 36.63 -7.80
N LEU A 488 0.59 35.81 -6.80
CA LEU A 488 0.32 36.07 -5.39
C LEU A 488 1.26 37.13 -4.80
N SER A 489 0.72 37.94 -3.90
CA SER A 489 1.48 38.93 -3.08
C SER A 489 2.40 38.31 -2.01
N ILE A 490 2.29 37.00 -1.79
CA ILE A 490 3.13 36.19 -0.90
C ILE A 490 3.55 34.91 -1.63
N SER A 491 4.46 34.12 -1.05
CA SER A 491 4.84 32.85 -1.68
C SER A 491 3.65 31.86 -1.71
N PRO A 492 3.56 30.97 -2.72
CA PRO A 492 2.53 29.94 -2.76
C PRO A 492 2.51 29.04 -1.52
N ASP A 493 3.67 28.71 -0.95
CA ASP A 493 3.75 27.86 0.24
C ASP A 493 3.17 28.56 1.48
N GLU A 494 3.50 29.84 1.72
CA GLU A 494 2.89 30.64 2.79
C GLU A 494 1.38 30.81 2.59
N PHE A 495 0.94 30.93 1.33
CA PHE A 495 -0.47 31.02 1.00
C PHE A 495 -1.23 29.73 1.33
N LEU A 496 -0.65 28.56 0.99
CA LEU A 496 -1.21 27.25 1.36
C LEU A 496 -1.37 27.12 2.87
N GLU A 497 -0.33 27.44 3.65
CA GLU A 497 -0.40 27.37 5.12
C GLU A 497 -1.51 28.26 5.69
N LYS A 498 -1.67 29.47 5.13
CA LYS A 498 -2.74 30.39 5.54
C LYS A 498 -4.14 29.87 5.20
N VAL A 499 -4.31 29.24 4.03
CA VAL A 499 -5.57 28.62 3.62
C VAL A 499 -5.90 27.45 4.55
N PHE A 500 -4.96 26.53 4.77
CA PHE A 500 -5.21 25.34 5.58
C PHE A 500 -5.39 25.63 7.07
N ALA A 501 -4.81 26.72 7.59
CA ALA A 501 -5.08 27.16 8.97
C ALA A 501 -6.56 27.51 9.20
N GLY A 502 -7.27 27.98 8.16
CA GLY A 502 -8.69 28.32 8.18
C GLY A 502 -9.63 27.27 7.59
N ALA A 503 -9.10 26.14 7.09
CA ALA A 503 -9.88 25.14 6.37
C ALA A 503 -10.56 24.12 7.31
N GLU A 504 -11.53 23.42 6.74
CA GLU A 504 -12.12 22.21 7.28
C GLU A 504 -11.75 21.02 6.39
N GLN A 505 -11.37 19.90 7.01
CA GLN A 505 -10.95 18.68 6.32
C GLN A 505 -12.09 17.67 6.29
N HIS A 506 -12.40 17.13 5.12
CA HIS A 506 -13.46 16.16 4.91
C HIS A 506 -12.91 14.83 4.40
N ILE A 507 -13.20 13.76 5.13
CA ILE A 507 -12.78 12.39 4.78
C ILE A 507 -13.68 11.85 3.68
N GLN A 508 -13.07 11.30 2.62
CA GLN A 508 -13.78 10.68 1.51
C GLN A 508 -13.65 9.16 1.57
N ALA A 509 -14.77 8.45 1.66
CA ALA A 509 -14.83 7.00 1.67
C ALA A 509 -16.09 6.49 0.97
N VAL A 510 -15.98 5.35 0.29
CA VAL A 510 -17.09 4.78 -0.50
C VAL A 510 -17.30 3.31 -0.17
N HIS A 511 -18.54 2.85 -0.37
CA HIS A 511 -18.86 1.43 -0.31
C HIS A 511 -18.07 0.67 -1.39
N GLY A 512 -17.71 -0.58 -1.07
CA GLY A 512 -17.03 -1.48 -2.00
C GLY A 512 -17.91 -2.64 -2.41
N GLU A 513 -17.39 -3.86 -2.31
CA GLU A 513 -18.10 -5.07 -2.74
C GLU A 513 -18.82 -5.82 -1.62
N GLY A 514 -18.75 -5.34 -0.37
CA GLY A 514 -19.30 -6.03 0.80
C GLY A 514 -18.58 -5.67 2.09
N TYR A 515 -18.83 -6.45 3.15
CA TYR A 515 -18.31 -6.21 4.48
C TYR A 515 -17.47 -7.39 4.99
N TRP A 516 -16.16 -7.16 5.11
CA TRP A 516 -15.20 -8.13 5.62
C TRP A 516 -15.32 -8.30 7.12
N SER A 517 -15.16 -9.53 7.61
CA SER A 517 -15.40 -9.86 9.02
C SER A 517 -14.30 -9.34 9.95
N ASP A 518 -13.09 -9.11 9.45
CA ASP A 518 -11.89 -8.79 10.24
C ASP A 518 -11.59 -7.29 10.38
N HIS A 519 -12.11 -6.42 9.50
CA HIS A 519 -11.70 -5.02 9.39
C HIS A 519 -11.75 -4.22 10.70
N TRP A 520 -12.73 -4.47 11.56
CA TRP A 520 -12.89 -3.76 12.82
C TRP A 520 -11.77 -4.04 13.83
N SER A 521 -11.12 -5.21 13.72
CA SER A 521 -10.13 -5.68 14.71
C SER A 521 -8.86 -4.82 14.75
N TYR A 522 -8.48 -4.24 13.61
CA TYR A 522 -7.25 -3.44 13.49
C TYR A 522 -7.32 -2.12 14.27
N ASN A 523 -8.51 -1.64 14.63
CA ASN A 523 -8.67 -0.36 15.33
C ASN A 523 -8.13 -0.39 16.76
N LEU A 524 -8.14 -1.56 17.43
CA LEU A 524 -7.52 -1.68 18.75
C LEU A 524 -6.00 -1.55 18.67
N ASP A 525 -5.39 -2.03 17.58
CA ASP A 525 -3.94 -1.89 17.36
C ASP A 525 -3.53 -0.40 17.25
N LEU A 526 -4.40 0.48 16.72
CA LEU A 526 -4.18 1.93 16.69
C LEU A 526 -4.20 2.56 18.09
N VAL A 527 -5.10 2.10 18.97
CA VAL A 527 -5.15 2.54 20.38
C VAL A 527 -3.88 2.13 21.08
N GLU A 528 -3.48 0.86 20.96
CA GLU A 528 -2.26 0.33 21.58
C GLU A 528 -1.02 1.09 21.09
N SER A 529 -0.94 1.36 19.79
CA SER A 529 0.18 2.11 19.19
C SER A 529 0.24 3.56 19.68
N TYR A 530 -0.91 4.23 19.82
CA TYR A 530 -0.97 5.57 20.40
C TYR A 530 -0.57 5.59 21.88
N LEU A 531 -1.08 4.64 22.67
CA LEU A 531 -0.80 4.57 24.11
C LEU A 531 0.64 4.13 24.42
N ASN A 532 1.34 3.49 23.49
CA ASN A 532 2.78 3.24 23.61
C ASN A 532 3.62 4.53 23.59
N ILE A 533 3.05 5.66 23.13
CA ILE A 533 3.69 6.98 23.07
C ILE A 533 3.06 7.96 24.08
N TYR A 534 1.74 7.88 24.24
CA TYR A 534 0.94 8.76 25.10
C TYR A 534 0.15 7.98 26.16
N PRO A 535 0.82 7.18 27.02
CA PRO A 535 0.14 6.33 28.00
C PRO A 535 -0.72 7.12 28.97
N GLU A 536 -0.31 8.35 29.31
CA GLU A 536 -1.04 9.23 30.22
C GLU A 536 -2.36 9.76 29.63
N LYS A 537 -2.57 9.61 28.32
CA LYS A 537 -3.78 10.06 27.63
C LYS A 537 -4.87 9.00 27.56
N ARG A 538 -4.69 7.81 28.14
CA ARG A 538 -5.65 6.69 28.04
C ARG A 538 -7.09 7.06 28.36
N GLU A 539 -7.34 7.62 29.54
CA GLU A 539 -8.70 8.01 29.95
C GLU A 539 -9.26 9.14 29.08
N TYR A 540 -8.45 10.19 28.86
CA TYR A 540 -8.83 11.31 28.00
C TYR A 540 -9.23 10.83 26.60
N LEU A 541 -8.36 10.06 25.93
CA LEU A 541 -8.59 9.54 24.58
C LEU A 541 -9.91 8.76 24.49
N LEU A 542 -10.16 7.87 25.45
CA LEU A 542 -11.27 6.93 25.41
C LEU A 542 -12.61 7.58 25.80
N PHE A 543 -12.62 8.47 26.79
CA PHE A 543 -13.84 9.02 27.36
C PHE A 543 -14.08 10.50 27.08
N ASP A 544 -13.02 11.32 27.06
CA ASP A 544 -13.12 12.79 27.17
C ASP A 544 -12.66 13.52 25.90
N SER A 545 -12.08 12.81 24.94
CA SER A 545 -11.75 13.35 23.62
C SER A 545 -13.02 13.69 22.85
N GLU A 546 -12.87 14.55 21.83
CA GLU A 546 -13.98 14.95 20.97
C GLU A 546 -14.77 13.71 20.48
N PRO A 547 -16.10 13.70 20.61
CA PRO A 547 -16.89 12.53 20.26
C PRO A 547 -16.87 12.28 18.75
N LEU A 548 -16.99 11.01 18.37
CA LEU A 548 -16.82 10.51 17.01
C LEU A 548 -18.18 10.20 16.37
N ALA A 549 -18.29 10.48 15.07
CA ALA A 549 -19.47 10.15 14.29
C ALA A 549 -19.52 8.65 13.91
N PHE A 550 -20.61 8.25 13.27
CA PHE A 550 -20.73 6.96 12.57
C PHE A 550 -20.83 7.20 11.08
N PHE A 551 -20.10 6.42 10.28
CA PHE A 551 -20.26 6.43 8.84
C PHE A 551 -21.63 5.89 8.45
N ASP A 552 -22.27 6.58 7.52
CA ASP A 552 -23.62 6.28 7.06
C ASP A 552 -23.58 5.68 5.66
N ASN A 553 -23.66 4.35 5.58
CA ASN A 553 -23.65 3.61 4.32
C ASN A 553 -25.07 3.26 3.90
N ALA A 554 -25.40 3.48 2.62
CA ALA A 554 -26.68 3.07 2.04
C ALA A 554 -26.83 1.55 1.89
N ASN A 555 -25.72 0.80 1.94
CA ASN A 555 -25.75 -0.66 1.83
C ASN A 555 -25.94 -1.30 3.21
N CYS A 556 -26.96 -2.12 3.36
CA CYS A 556 -27.39 -2.71 4.63
C CYS A 556 -27.31 -4.24 4.56
N ILE A 557 -27.16 -4.88 5.71
CA ILE A 557 -27.19 -6.35 5.82
C ILE A 557 -28.64 -6.82 5.93
N ASN A 558 -29.03 -7.78 5.10
CA ASN A 558 -30.35 -8.40 5.18
C ASN A 558 -30.48 -9.29 6.44
N PRO A 559 -31.69 -9.42 7.01
CA PRO A 559 -31.95 -10.41 8.05
C PRO A 559 -31.86 -11.84 7.51
N ARG A 560 -31.68 -12.82 8.40
CA ARG A 560 -31.65 -14.27 8.10
C ARG A 560 -32.86 -14.72 7.28
N SER A 561 -34.03 -14.15 7.55
CA SER A 561 -35.28 -14.39 6.82
C SER A 561 -35.25 -14.03 5.32
N LYS A 562 -34.23 -13.29 4.86
CA LYS A 562 -33.99 -13.01 3.44
C LYS A 562 -32.71 -13.64 2.90
N ARG A 563 -31.71 -13.86 3.77
CA ARG A 563 -30.39 -14.37 3.40
C ARG A 563 -30.37 -15.87 3.16
N TYR A 564 -31.15 -16.64 3.92
CA TYR A 564 -31.07 -18.10 3.96
C TYR A 564 -32.03 -18.73 2.95
N VAL A 565 -31.46 -19.42 1.96
CA VAL A 565 -32.20 -20.00 0.83
C VAL A 565 -31.73 -21.41 0.51
N LEU A 566 -32.53 -22.13 -0.27
CA LEU A 566 -32.13 -23.39 -0.89
C LEU A 566 -31.63 -23.17 -2.31
N ASP A 567 -30.38 -23.58 -2.56
CA ASP A 567 -29.79 -23.68 -3.89
C ASP A 567 -29.83 -25.15 -4.33
N GLY A 568 -30.82 -25.50 -5.14
CA GLY A 568 -31.26 -26.88 -5.29
C GLY A 568 -31.75 -27.41 -3.93
N ASP A 569 -31.10 -28.45 -3.41
CA ASP A 569 -31.39 -29.02 -2.09
C ASP A 569 -30.47 -28.50 -0.99
N ALA A 570 -29.52 -27.62 -1.32
CA ALA A 570 -28.45 -27.22 -0.41
C ALA A 570 -28.75 -25.85 0.24
N PRO A 571 -28.81 -25.77 1.59
CA PRO A 571 -28.91 -24.50 2.31
C PRO A 571 -27.72 -23.57 2.04
N ARG A 572 -28.00 -22.29 1.77
CA ARG A 572 -27.00 -21.26 1.46
C ARG A 572 -27.37 -19.90 2.06
N GLN A 573 -26.34 -19.08 2.27
CA GLN A 573 -26.46 -17.66 2.60
C GLN A 573 -26.02 -16.79 1.40
N PHE A 574 -26.95 -16.21 0.63
CA PHE A 574 -26.60 -15.46 -0.60
C PHE A 574 -27.00 -13.99 -0.61
N ASN A 575 -28.22 -13.67 -0.16
CA ASN A 575 -28.77 -12.32 -0.31
C ASN A 575 -28.27 -11.39 0.81
N VAL A 576 -26.96 -11.32 1.02
CA VAL A 576 -26.36 -10.78 2.26
C VAL A 576 -26.51 -9.27 2.38
N VAL A 577 -26.17 -8.52 1.33
CA VAL A 577 -26.21 -7.06 1.32
C VAL A 577 -27.28 -6.58 0.33
N TYR A 578 -28.01 -5.54 0.70
CA TYR A 578 -28.91 -4.81 -0.21
C TYR A 578 -28.64 -3.31 -0.12
N LYS A 579 -28.97 -2.57 -1.17
CA LYS A 579 -28.92 -1.11 -1.17
C LYS A 579 -30.28 -0.56 -0.73
N ASP A 580 -30.28 0.28 0.31
CA ASP A 580 -31.48 0.90 0.85
C ASP A 580 -31.79 2.20 0.09
N GLU A 581 -32.89 2.20 -0.67
CA GLU A 581 -33.29 3.32 -1.51
C GLU A 581 -33.79 4.53 -0.72
N GLU A 582 -34.48 4.31 0.42
CA GLU A 582 -34.91 5.39 1.31
C GLU A 582 -33.71 6.11 1.90
N LYS A 583 -32.73 5.32 2.36
CA LYS A 583 -31.46 5.84 2.88
C LYS A 583 -30.64 6.56 1.82
N THR A 584 -30.57 6.01 0.60
CA THR A 584 -29.88 6.64 -0.54
C THR A 584 -30.47 8.01 -0.86
N ALA A 585 -31.80 8.12 -0.91
CA ALA A 585 -32.49 9.38 -1.15
C ALA A 585 -32.22 10.40 -0.03
N MET A 586 -32.24 9.94 1.23
CA MET A 586 -31.93 10.79 2.40
C MET A 586 -30.50 11.32 2.35
N GLN A 587 -29.51 10.49 2.00
CA GLN A 587 -28.10 10.90 1.90
C GLN A 587 -27.89 11.92 0.78
N THR A 588 -28.51 11.69 -0.38
CA THR A 588 -28.41 12.58 -1.54
C THR A 588 -29.03 13.96 -1.28
N ALA A 589 -30.06 14.04 -0.44
CA ALA A 589 -30.73 15.29 -0.10
C ALA A 589 -29.94 16.17 0.90
N ARG A 590 -28.90 15.64 1.56
CA ARG A 590 -28.08 16.39 2.53
C ARG A 590 -27.18 17.39 1.80
N LYS A 591 -27.16 18.64 2.29
CA LYS A 591 -26.33 19.72 1.72
C LYS A 591 -24.85 19.66 2.13
N ALA A 592 -24.56 19.00 3.26
CA ALA A 592 -23.23 18.82 3.82
C ALA A 592 -23.20 17.50 4.60
N ASP A 593 -22.01 16.92 4.77
CA ASP A 593 -21.82 15.74 5.63
C ASP A 593 -22.76 14.58 5.28
N GLY A 594 -22.88 14.30 3.97
CA GLY A 594 -23.84 13.35 3.43
C GLY A 594 -23.68 11.92 3.97
N HIS A 595 -22.49 11.56 4.44
CA HIS A 595 -22.12 10.21 4.86
C HIS A 595 -21.93 10.06 6.37
N TRP A 596 -22.43 10.98 7.20
CA TRP A 596 -22.46 10.82 8.65
C TRP A 596 -23.86 10.52 9.16
N SER A 597 -23.96 9.58 10.11
CA SER A 597 -25.23 9.22 10.73
C SER A 597 -25.75 10.35 11.62
N ARG A 598 -27.07 10.52 11.68
CA ARG A 598 -27.72 11.69 12.28
C ARG A 598 -28.78 11.31 13.31
N THR A 599 -29.06 12.23 14.23
CA THR A 599 -30.15 12.15 15.21
C THR A 599 -31.53 12.22 14.53
N GLY A 600 -32.61 11.96 15.27
CA GLY A 600 -33.97 11.96 14.74
C GLY A 600 -34.15 10.99 13.56
N TYR A 601 -33.46 9.84 13.61
CA TYR A 601 -33.43 8.82 12.57
C TYR A 601 -33.05 9.38 11.19
N GLY A 602 -31.93 10.13 11.17
CA GLY A 602 -31.33 10.62 9.92
C GLY A 602 -31.70 12.06 9.53
N LYS A 603 -32.60 12.71 10.28
CA LYS A 603 -33.16 14.04 9.96
C LYS A 603 -32.57 15.20 10.76
N GLY A 604 -31.82 14.91 11.82
CA GLY A 604 -31.23 15.91 12.71
C GLY A 604 -29.74 16.17 12.45
N GLU A 605 -29.03 16.52 13.51
CA GLU A 605 -27.60 16.79 13.50
C GLU A 605 -26.77 15.50 13.47
N VAL A 606 -25.48 15.62 13.15
CA VAL A 606 -24.55 14.48 13.16
C VAL A 606 -24.49 13.88 14.57
N PHE A 607 -24.80 12.58 14.67
CA PHE A 607 -24.77 11.86 15.95
C PHE A 607 -23.34 11.43 16.28
N LYS A 608 -22.90 11.75 17.51
CA LYS A 608 -21.53 11.50 17.96
C LYS A 608 -21.49 10.87 19.36
N VAL A 609 -20.52 9.98 19.57
CA VAL A 609 -20.30 9.28 20.86
C VAL A 609 -18.81 9.23 21.22
N PRO A 610 -18.43 9.13 22.50
CA PRO A 610 -17.04 8.92 22.90
C PRO A 610 -16.42 7.66 22.26
N LEU A 611 -15.10 7.62 22.18
CA LEU A 611 -14.36 6.51 21.57
C LEU A 611 -14.63 5.16 22.27
N VAL A 612 -14.67 5.14 23.61
CA VAL A 612 -14.99 3.95 24.41
C VAL A 612 -16.36 3.37 24.02
N SER A 613 -17.32 4.22 23.68
CA SER A 613 -18.65 3.80 23.26
C SER A 613 -18.63 3.08 21.92
N LYS A 614 -17.77 3.49 20.98
CA LYS A 614 -17.59 2.80 19.69
C LYS A 614 -17.01 1.40 19.90
N PHE A 615 -16.02 1.25 20.79
CA PHE A 615 -15.44 -0.05 21.13
C PHE A 615 -16.42 -0.96 21.89
N ALA A 616 -17.16 -0.42 22.84
CA ALA A 616 -18.23 -1.15 23.54
C ALA A 616 -19.30 -1.65 22.57
N LEU A 617 -19.73 -0.79 21.63
CA LEU A 617 -20.64 -1.17 20.55
C LEU A 617 -20.05 -2.28 19.69
N LEU A 618 -18.79 -2.18 19.24
CA LEU A 618 -18.14 -3.24 18.49
C LEU A 618 -18.11 -4.57 19.26
N ALA A 619 -17.76 -4.56 20.55
CA ALA A 619 -17.73 -5.76 21.38
C ALA A 619 -19.12 -6.43 21.46
N LEU A 620 -20.18 -5.65 21.69
CA LEU A 620 -21.55 -6.15 21.77
C LEU A 620 -22.04 -6.71 20.43
N LEU A 621 -21.83 -5.98 19.33
CA LEU A 621 -22.30 -6.39 18.01
C LEU A 621 -21.58 -7.62 17.49
N LYS A 622 -20.26 -7.71 17.68
CA LYS A 622 -19.48 -8.88 17.22
C LYS A 622 -19.72 -10.11 18.10
N PHE A 623 -19.99 -9.93 19.39
CA PHE A 623 -20.43 -11.02 20.25
C PHE A 623 -21.82 -11.53 19.85
N ALA A 624 -22.77 -10.64 19.55
CA ALA A 624 -24.09 -11.02 19.04
C ALA A 624 -24.02 -11.68 17.65
N ALA A 625 -22.93 -11.46 16.91
CA ALA A 625 -22.65 -12.08 15.62
C ALA A 625 -21.76 -13.35 15.71
N LEU A 626 -21.57 -13.95 16.89
CA LEU A 626 -20.95 -15.27 17.02
C LEU A 626 -21.75 -16.32 16.25
N ASP A 627 -21.12 -17.43 15.86
CA ASP A 627 -21.75 -18.52 15.12
C ASP A 627 -22.69 -19.40 15.97
N PRO A 628 -23.49 -20.30 15.35
CA PRO A 628 -24.41 -21.19 16.08
C PRO A 628 -23.78 -22.07 17.16
N SER A 629 -22.46 -22.30 17.11
CA SER A 629 -21.73 -23.08 18.10
C SER A 629 -21.12 -22.22 19.21
N GLY A 630 -21.09 -20.90 19.01
CA GLY A 630 -20.41 -19.93 19.87
C GLY A 630 -18.88 -19.96 19.71
N TYR A 631 -18.35 -20.36 18.55
CA TYR A 631 -16.91 -20.51 18.32
C TYR A 631 -16.29 -19.23 17.73
N GLY A 632 -16.62 -18.94 16.47
CA GLY A 632 -16.11 -17.86 15.64
C GLY A 632 -17.13 -16.74 15.44
N VAL A 633 -16.67 -15.58 15.00
CA VAL A 633 -17.56 -14.52 14.49
C VAL A 633 -18.03 -14.90 13.08
N GLN A 634 -19.33 -14.78 12.81
CA GLN A 634 -19.90 -15.17 11.51
C GLN A 634 -19.41 -14.26 10.38
N MET A 635 -19.21 -14.85 9.19
CA MET A 635 -18.97 -14.11 7.94
C MET A 635 -20.30 -13.60 7.34
N GLU A 636 -21.14 -13.02 8.20
CA GLU A 636 -22.51 -12.63 7.88
C GLU A 636 -22.61 -11.33 7.07
N GLY A 637 -21.49 -10.61 6.92
CA GLY A 637 -21.34 -9.41 6.07
C GLY A 637 -21.05 -9.71 4.59
N GLY A 638 -20.95 -11.00 4.22
CA GLY A 638 -20.87 -11.46 2.83
C GLY A 638 -19.46 -11.53 2.26
N LYS A 639 -18.44 -11.18 3.05
CA LYS A 639 -17.02 -11.34 2.73
C LYS A 639 -16.32 -12.11 3.86
N PRO A 640 -15.22 -12.82 3.56
CA PRO A 640 -14.42 -13.49 4.59
C PRO A 640 -13.62 -12.47 5.44
N GLY A 641 -12.70 -12.96 6.26
CA GLY A 641 -11.76 -12.12 7.02
C GLY A 641 -10.50 -11.78 6.22
N TRP A 642 -9.33 -11.91 6.87
CA TRP A 642 -8.04 -11.62 6.23
C TRP A 642 -7.75 -12.47 4.98
N TYR A 643 -8.14 -13.75 5.01
CA TYR A 643 -7.95 -14.68 3.90
C TYR A 643 -9.05 -14.51 2.83
N ASP A 644 -8.81 -13.56 1.93
CA ASP A 644 -9.74 -13.14 0.88
C ASP A 644 -10.14 -14.27 -0.10
N ALA A 645 -9.24 -15.24 -0.33
CA ALA A 645 -9.47 -16.35 -1.25
C ALA A 645 -10.44 -17.43 -0.74
N LEU A 646 -10.96 -17.29 0.49
CA LEU A 646 -12.09 -18.06 1.04
C LEU A 646 -13.43 -17.37 0.81
N ASN A 647 -13.58 -16.72 -0.34
CA ASN A 647 -14.75 -15.92 -0.71
C ASN A 647 -16.08 -16.72 -0.80
N GLY A 648 -16.03 -18.05 -0.78
CA GLY A 648 -17.23 -18.90 -0.74
C GLY A 648 -17.71 -19.24 0.67
N MET A 649 -16.88 -19.05 1.70
CA MET A 649 -17.22 -19.32 3.10
C MET A 649 -18.47 -18.58 3.60
N PRO A 650 -18.73 -17.30 3.27
CA PRO A 650 -19.96 -16.63 3.67
C PRO A 650 -21.22 -17.38 3.24
N ALA A 651 -21.22 -18.03 2.07
CA ALA A 651 -22.37 -18.79 1.58
C ALA A 651 -22.56 -20.14 2.29
N LEU A 652 -21.51 -20.63 2.96
CA LEU A 652 -21.47 -21.87 3.73
C LEU A 652 -21.63 -21.62 5.24
N PHE A 653 -22.20 -20.48 5.64
CA PHE A 653 -22.35 -20.10 7.05
C PHE A 653 -20.99 -20.15 7.80
N GLY A 654 -19.96 -19.68 7.11
CA GLY A 654 -18.60 -19.66 7.62
C GLY A 654 -18.43 -18.74 8.83
N SER A 655 -17.53 -19.10 9.73
CA SER A 655 -17.13 -18.26 10.85
C SER A 655 -15.60 -18.21 11.03
N SER A 656 -15.15 -17.17 11.72
CA SER A 656 -13.75 -16.79 11.89
C SER A 656 -13.33 -16.85 13.36
N MET A 657 -12.43 -17.79 13.68
CA MET A 657 -11.77 -17.85 14.98
C MET A 657 -10.78 -16.70 15.21
N PRO A 658 -9.99 -16.24 14.20
CA PRO A 658 -9.22 -15.00 14.27
C PRO A 658 -10.00 -13.84 14.88
N ASP A 659 -11.22 -13.62 14.41
CA ASP A 659 -12.07 -12.51 14.84
C ASP A 659 -12.58 -12.71 16.28
N SER A 660 -12.78 -13.96 16.72
CA SER A 660 -13.10 -14.28 18.12
C SER A 660 -11.92 -14.04 19.07
N TYR A 661 -10.68 -14.33 18.65
CA TYR A 661 -9.49 -13.99 19.46
C TYR A 661 -9.34 -12.47 19.60
N GLU A 662 -9.57 -11.71 18.53
CA GLU A 662 -9.57 -10.24 18.60
C GLU A 662 -10.74 -9.69 19.42
N LEU A 663 -11.91 -10.35 19.40
CA LEU A 663 -13.03 -10.00 20.26
C LEU A 663 -12.69 -10.23 21.74
N MET A 664 -12.03 -11.35 22.06
CA MET A 664 -11.53 -11.61 23.40
C MET A 664 -10.57 -10.50 23.86
N ARG A 665 -9.62 -10.09 23.02
CA ARG A 665 -8.70 -8.99 23.32
C ARG A 665 -9.44 -7.68 23.61
N LEU A 666 -10.41 -7.33 22.77
CA LEU A 666 -11.22 -6.13 22.95
C LEU A 666 -12.03 -6.17 24.26
N ILE A 667 -12.66 -7.31 24.57
CA ILE A 667 -13.41 -7.49 25.80
C ILE A 667 -12.49 -7.37 27.02
N ASN A 668 -11.31 -8.01 27.00
CA ASN A 668 -10.31 -7.89 28.08
C ASN A 668 -9.91 -6.43 28.29
N PHE A 669 -9.55 -5.73 27.21
CA PHE A 669 -9.19 -4.31 27.25
C PHE A 669 -10.28 -3.45 27.91
N LEU A 670 -11.55 -3.66 27.56
CA LEU A 670 -12.67 -2.93 28.15
C LEU A 670 -12.94 -3.33 29.61
N VAL A 671 -12.85 -4.61 29.95
CA VAL A 671 -13.05 -5.10 31.33
C VAL A 671 -12.01 -4.51 32.28
N ASP A 672 -10.75 -4.44 31.83
CA ASP A 672 -9.64 -3.86 32.60
C ASP A 672 -9.82 -2.35 32.72
N LEU A 673 -10.04 -1.65 31.60
CA LEU A 673 -10.28 -0.21 31.57
C LEU A 673 -11.42 0.23 32.51
N LEU A 674 -12.59 -0.41 32.40
CA LEU A 674 -13.75 -0.07 33.23
C LEU A 674 -13.55 -0.50 34.68
N GLY A 675 -12.72 -1.52 34.93
CA GLY A 675 -12.37 -1.97 36.26
C GLY A 675 -11.44 -1.01 37.00
N GLU A 676 -10.47 -0.45 36.29
CA GLU A 676 -9.50 0.51 36.82
C GLU A 676 -10.14 1.90 37.01
N THR A 677 -10.94 2.35 36.04
CA THR A 677 -11.51 3.71 36.04
C THR A 677 -12.83 3.82 36.80
N GLY A 678 -13.61 2.73 36.90
CA GLY A 678 -14.96 2.75 37.48
C GLY A 678 -15.99 3.59 36.70
N ARG A 679 -15.64 4.08 35.50
CA ARG A 679 -16.49 4.95 34.68
C ARG A 679 -17.55 4.14 33.95
N LYS A 680 -18.73 4.75 33.74
CA LYS A 680 -19.80 4.20 32.91
C LYS A 680 -19.57 4.52 31.44
N VAL A 681 -20.19 3.74 30.56
CA VAL A 681 -20.12 3.92 29.10
C VAL A 681 -21.40 4.56 28.60
N LYS A 682 -21.28 5.62 27.79
CA LYS A 682 -22.42 6.30 27.16
C LYS A 682 -22.82 5.58 25.87
N LEU A 683 -23.95 4.87 25.85
CA LEU A 683 -24.41 4.09 24.70
C LEU A 683 -25.73 4.62 24.12
N PRO A 684 -25.94 4.53 22.80
CA PRO A 684 -27.23 4.84 22.18
C PRO A 684 -28.35 3.96 22.73
N VAL A 685 -29.54 4.52 22.94
CA VAL A 685 -30.67 3.82 23.57
C VAL A 685 -31.16 2.61 22.76
N GLU A 686 -30.89 2.58 21.47
CA GLU A 686 -31.19 1.49 20.56
C GLU A 686 -30.47 0.19 20.93
N LEU A 687 -29.31 0.27 21.62
CA LEU A 687 -28.59 -0.91 22.11
C LEU A 687 -29.22 -1.55 23.36
N ASN A 688 -30.14 -0.86 24.05
CA ASN A 688 -30.69 -1.33 25.32
C ASN A 688 -31.31 -2.72 25.20
N GLN A 689 -32.07 -2.97 24.13
CA GLN A 689 -32.70 -4.28 23.94
C GLN A 689 -31.66 -5.37 23.69
N LEU A 690 -30.62 -5.08 22.91
CA LEU A 690 -29.54 -6.04 22.66
C LEU A 690 -28.77 -6.36 23.95
N LEU A 691 -28.51 -5.36 24.80
CA LEU A 691 -27.89 -5.54 26.10
C LEU A 691 -28.74 -6.42 27.03
N ILE A 692 -30.02 -6.10 27.18
CA ILE A 692 -30.95 -6.88 28.01
C ILE A 692 -31.02 -8.33 27.53
N SER A 693 -31.17 -8.53 26.21
CA SER A 693 -31.19 -9.86 25.62
C SER A 693 -29.88 -10.61 25.88
N SER A 694 -28.73 -9.93 25.78
CA SER A 694 -27.42 -10.53 26.07
C SER A 694 -27.31 -11.02 27.51
N ASP A 695 -27.67 -10.18 28.49
CA ASP A 695 -27.62 -10.56 29.90
C ASP A 695 -28.59 -11.70 30.22
N GLN A 696 -29.82 -11.66 29.70
CA GLN A 696 -30.83 -12.70 29.94
C GLN A 696 -30.41 -14.06 29.38
N VAL A 697 -29.93 -14.08 28.13
CA VAL A 697 -29.50 -15.30 27.44
C VAL A 697 -28.29 -15.92 28.15
N LEU A 698 -27.30 -15.12 28.54
CA LEU A 698 -26.10 -15.60 29.23
C LEU A 698 -26.41 -16.09 30.66
N ALA A 699 -27.35 -15.44 31.36
CA ALA A 699 -27.79 -15.89 32.69
C ALA A 699 -28.55 -17.22 32.64
N GLY A 700 -29.37 -17.45 31.60
CA GLY A 700 -30.16 -18.67 31.43
C GLY A 700 -29.35 -19.91 31.06
N LYS A 701 -28.10 -19.75 30.61
CA LYS A 701 -27.20 -20.82 30.13
C LYS A 701 -27.88 -21.83 29.18
N PRO A 702 -28.62 -21.40 28.14
CA PRO A 702 -29.24 -22.31 27.21
C PRO A 702 -28.18 -22.96 26.29
N ALA A 703 -28.60 -23.91 25.46
CA ALA A 703 -27.72 -24.54 24.47
C ALA A 703 -27.15 -23.48 23.49
N PRO A 704 -25.93 -23.66 22.93
CA PRO A 704 -25.27 -22.67 22.07
C PRO A 704 -26.14 -22.17 20.90
N PHE A 705 -26.87 -23.07 20.24
CA PHE A 705 -27.79 -22.69 19.15
C PHE A 705 -28.85 -21.68 19.61
N LYS A 706 -29.44 -21.86 20.80
CA LYS A 706 -30.45 -20.95 21.33
C LYS A 706 -29.84 -19.60 21.71
N VAL A 707 -28.62 -19.60 22.25
CA VAL A 707 -27.87 -18.35 22.50
C VAL A 707 -27.70 -17.58 21.19
N TRP A 708 -27.20 -18.26 20.15
CA TRP A 708 -27.02 -17.68 18.83
C TRP A 708 -28.31 -17.13 18.23
N ASP A 709 -29.40 -17.89 18.29
CA ASP A 709 -30.67 -17.50 17.66
C ASP A 709 -31.27 -16.25 18.32
N ASP A 710 -31.28 -16.19 19.65
CA ASP A 710 -31.78 -15.04 20.41
C ASP A 710 -30.94 -13.79 20.19
N LEU A 711 -29.61 -13.92 20.23
CA LEU A 711 -28.70 -12.79 20.00
C LEU A 711 -28.77 -12.30 18.55
N SER A 712 -28.87 -13.22 17.59
CA SER A 712 -29.03 -12.87 16.17
C SER A 712 -30.34 -12.10 15.93
N ALA A 713 -31.45 -12.53 16.55
CA ALA A 713 -32.71 -11.81 16.46
C ALA A 713 -32.63 -10.40 17.07
N ALA A 714 -31.98 -10.27 18.24
CA ALA A 714 -31.77 -8.97 18.88
C ALA A 714 -30.86 -8.04 18.04
N LEU A 715 -29.82 -8.60 17.39
CA LEU A 715 -28.94 -7.86 16.49
C LEU A 715 -29.67 -7.37 15.23
N GLU A 716 -30.52 -8.21 14.64
CA GLU A 716 -31.37 -7.83 13.50
C GLU A 716 -32.35 -6.71 13.86
N GLN A 717 -32.95 -6.76 15.05
CA GLN A 717 -33.81 -5.69 15.55
C GLN A 717 -33.03 -4.38 15.73
N TYR A 718 -31.83 -4.43 16.31
CA TYR A 718 -30.97 -3.26 16.46
C TYR A 718 -30.59 -2.63 15.11
N ARG A 719 -30.26 -3.47 14.11
CA ARG A 719 -29.95 -3.01 12.74
C ARG A 719 -31.15 -2.31 12.09
N GLU A 720 -32.36 -2.83 12.27
CA GLU A 720 -33.56 -2.16 11.75
C GLU A 720 -33.81 -0.81 12.45
N LEU A 721 -33.67 -0.75 13.79
CA LEU A 721 -33.84 0.48 14.55
C LEU A 721 -32.85 1.58 14.14
N THR A 722 -31.62 1.20 13.83
CA THR A 722 -30.55 2.14 13.45
C THR A 722 -30.38 2.32 11.94
N ARG A 723 -31.26 1.72 11.12
CA ARG A 723 -31.16 1.67 9.65
C ARG A 723 -30.96 3.05 9.03
N LEU A 724 -31.76 4.03 9.46
CA LEU A 724 -31.77 5.40 8.93
C LEU A 724 -30.94 6.41 9.75
N GLY A 725 -30.53 6.04 10.96
CA GLY A 725 -29.87 6.93 11.92
C GLY A 725 -30.22 6.55 13.35
N PHE A 726 -29.94 7.45 14.29
CA PHE A 726 -30.23 7.27 15.71
C PHE A 726 -31.35 8.22 16.15
N ASP A 727 -32.06 7.90 17.22
CA ASP A 727 -32.93 8.82 17.96
C ASP A 727 -32.14 10.07 18.39
N GLY A 728 -30.96 9.83 18.98
CA GLY A 728 -30.05 10.86 19.48
C GLY A 728 -29.84 10.80 21.00
N THR A 729 -30.70 10.07 21.72
CA THR A 729 -30.55 9.86 23.17
C THR A 729 -29.50 8.79 23.47
N CYS A 730 -28.74 8.97 24.56
CA CYS A 730 -27.82 7.97 25.09
C CYS A 730 -28.07 7.70 26.58
N GLY A 731 -27.91 6.46 27.01
CA GLY A 731 -27.88 6.06 28.43
C GLY A 731 -26.45 5.81 28.92
N GLU A 732 -26.21 6.03 30.22
CA GLU A 732 -24.97 5.63 30.89
C GLU A 732 -25.11 4.23 31.48
N VAL A 733 -24.28 3.29 31.01
CA VAL A 733 -24.38 1.86 31.36
C VAL A 733 -23.12 1.43 32.11
N ASP A 734 -23.29 0.72 33.22
CA ASP A 734 -22.22 -0.08 33.82
C ASP A 734 -22.12 -1.40 33.04
N LEU A 735 -21.19 -1.42 32.09
CA LEU A 735 -21.06 -2.51 31.12
C LEU A 735 -20.14 -3.64 31.61
N ARG A 736 -19.45 -3.46 32.74
CA ARG A 736 -18.37 -4.37 33.15
C ARG A 736 -18.88 -5.77 33.46
N SER A 737 -20.04 -5.89 34.11
CA SER A 737 -20.65 -7.19 34.43
C SER A 737 -21.04 -7.97 33.17
N THR A 738 -21.70 -7.31 32.23
CA THR A 738 -22.08 -7.87 30.92
C THR A 738 -20.85 -8.34 30.15
N LEU A 739 -19.80 -7.50 30.07
CA LEU A 739 -18.55 -7.86 29.38
C LEU A 739 -17.85 -9.06 30.03
N LYS A 740 -17.88 -9.19 31.37
CA LYS A 740 -17.35 -10.39 32.05
C LYS A 740 -18.16 -11.65 31.73
N SER A 741 -19.48 -11.55 31.64
CA SER A 741 -20.32 -12.67 31.21
C SER A 741 -20.01 -13.09 29.77
N MET A 742 -19.85 -12.11 28.86
CA MET A 742 -19.42 -12.34 27.48
C MET A 742 -18.03 -12.99 27.42
N GLN A 743 -17.08 -12.48 28.21
CA GLN A 743 -15.72 -13.02 28.33
C GLN A 743 -15.75 -14.50 28.71
N VAL A 744 -16.49 -14.87 29.76
CA VAL A 744 -16.60 -16.27 30.22
C VAL A 744 -17.22 -17.16 29.15
N TYR A 745 -18.29 -16.72 28.49
CA TYR A 745 -18.93 -17.48 27.42
C TYR A 745 -17.99 -17.68 26.23
N LEU A 746 -17.30 -16.63 25.80
CA LEU A 746 -16.37 -16.69 24.68
C LEU A 746 -15.17 -17.57 25.02
N GLN A 747 -14.62 -17.51 26.23
CA GLN A 747 -13.53 -18.40 26.68
C GLN A 747 -13.95 -19.88 26.63
N ASP A 748 -15.19 -20.20 27.03
CA ASP A 748 -15.72 -21.55 26.89
C ASP A 748 -15.88 -21.97 25.42
N GLY A 749 -16.41 -21.07 24.58
CA GLY A 749 -16.52 -21.26 23.14
C GLY A 749 -15.19 -21.57 22.46
N LEU A 750 -14.14 -20.79 22.76
CA LEU A 750 -12.78 -21.00 22.25
C LEU A 750 -12.24 -22.38 22.66
N ARG A 751 -12.42 -22.78 23.92
CA ARG A 751 -12.01 -24.13 24.40
C ARG A 751 -12.75 -25.25 23.68
N ARG A 752 -14.06 -25.12 23.49
CA ARG A 752 -14.86 -26.11 22.74
C ARG A 752 -14.46 -26.17 21.27
N ALA A 753 -14.12 -25.04 20.66
CA ALA A 753 -13.62 -24.97 19.29
C ALA A 753 -12.27 -25.69 19.14
N GLU A 754 -11.34 -25.54 20.09
CA GLU A 754 -10.08 -26.27 20.11
C GLU A 754 -10.31 -27.79 20.16
N ILE A 755 -11.20 -28.26 21.04
CA ILE A 755 -11.57 -29.68 21.11
C ILE A 755 -12.17 -30.18 19.79
N ALA A 756 -13.00 -29.36 19.14
CA ALA A 756 -13.62 -29.71 17.85
C ALA A 756 -12.61 -29.73 16.68
N ALA A 757 -11.53 -28.95 16.77
CA ALA A 757 -10.54 -28.79 15.71
C ALA A 757 -9.37 -29.78 15.79
N GLY A 758 -8.97 -30.19 17.01
CA GLY A 758 -7.81 -31.05 17.26
C GLY A 758 -6.58 -30.30 17.80
N ASP A 759 -5.38 -30.69 17.35
CA ASP A 759 -4.11 -30.33 18.02
C ASP A 759 -3.67 -28.86 17.86
N LEU A 760 -4.16 -28.17 16.83
CA LEU A 760 -3.85 -26.76 16.55
C LEU A 760 -5.14 -25.92 16.60
N PRO A 761 -5.07 -24.64 17.04
CA PRO A 761 -6.19 -23.72 16.97
C PRO A 761 -6.79 -23.68 15.56
N ALA A 762 -8.09 -23.97 15.44
CA ALA A 762 -8.81 -23.80 14.17
C ALA A 762 -8.82 -22.33 13.76
N THR A 763 -8.90 -22.11 12.46
CA THR A 763 -9.02 -20.76 11.88
C THR A 763 -10.45 -20.49 11.43
N TYR A 764 -11.06 -21.44 10.74
CA TYR A 764 -12.39 -21.26 10.17
C TYR A 764 -13.24 -22.51 10.39
N PHE A 765 -14.53 -22.30 10.61
CA PHE A 765 -15.55 -23.34 10.65
C PHE A 765 -16.60 -23.10 9.57
N VAL A 766 -17.10 -24.18 8.98
CA VAL A 766 -18.37 -24.21 8.23
C VAL A 766 -19.45 -24.69 9.18
N HIS A 767 -20.60 -24.02 9.18
CA HIS A 767 -21.77 -24.48 9.94
C HIS A 767 -22.77 -25.06 8.95
N ARG A 768 -22.85 -26.38 8.87
CA ARG A 768 -23.75 -27.08 7.95
C ARG A 768 -25.15 -27.15 8.55
N PRO A 769 -26.19 -26.60 7.92
CA PRO A 769 -27.57 -26.82 8.35
C PRO A 769 -27.94 -28.30 8.24
N THR A 770 -28.40 -28.91 9.33
CA THR A 770 -28.86 -30.31 9.37
C THR A 770 -30.39 -30.41 9.41
N GLN A 771 -31.07 -29.41 9.96
CA GLN A 771 -32.53 -29.28 9.95
C GLN A 771 -32.96 -27.86 9.60
N PHE A 772 -33.98 -27.74 8.75
CA PHE A 772 -34.56 -26.47 8.34
C PHE A 772 -35.98 -26.64 7.81
N GLU A 773 -36.76 -25.56 7.84
CA GLU A 773 -38.12 -25.49 7.34
C GLU A 773 -38.22 -24.48 6.19
N LYS A 774 -39.02 -24.78 5.15
CA LYS A 774 -39.32 -23.82 4.08
C LYS A 774 -40.35 -22.81 4.60
N THR A 775 -40.11 -21.52 4.40
CA THR A 775 -41.03 -20.47 4.87
C THR A 775 -42.24 -20.26 3.96
N GLY A 776 -42.26 -20.91 2.78
CA GLY A 776 -43.26 -20.70 1.73
C GLY A 776 -42.99 -19.46 0.85
N GLN A 777 -41.94 -18.70 1.15
CA GLN A 777 -41.48 -17.56 0.36
C GLN A 777 -40.27 -17.96 -0.51
N SER A 778 -40.01 -17.17 -1.55
CA SER A 778 -38.83 -17.31 -2.39
C SER A 778 -38.13 -15.97 -2.54
N ASP A 779 -36.83 -16.01 -2.81
CA ASP A 779 -36.07 -14.82 -3.16
C ASP A 779 -36.30 -14.37 -4.61
N ALA A 780 -35.63 -13.29 -5.02
CA ALA A 780 -35.76 -12.71 -6.35
C ALA A 780 -35.37 -13.65 -7.51
N LEU A 781 -34.61 -14.72 -7.23
CA LEU A 781 -34.24 -15.75 -8.20
C LEU A 781 -35.12 -17.01 -8.10
N GLY A 782 -36.19 -16.97 -7.29
CA GLY A 782 -37.11 -18.08 -7.11
C GLY A 782 -36.63 -19.15 -6.13
N ARG A 783 -35.49 -18.96 -5.44
CA ARG A 783 -34.95 -19.92 -4.47
C ARG A 783 -35.80 -19.91 -3.20
N PRO A 784 -36.27 -21.07 -2.69
CA PRO A 784 -37.06 -21.11 -1.46
C PRO A 784 -36.28 -20.55 -0.27
N ILE A 785 -36.91 -19.66 0.49
CA ILE A 785 -36.39 -19.14 1.76
C ILE A 785 -36.60 -20.19 2.84
N ILE A 786 -35.60 -20.34 3.72
CA ILE A 786 -35.62 -21.33 4.80
C ILE A 786 -35.36 -20.70 6.17
N HIS A 787 -35.87 -21.38 7.19
CA HIS A 787 -35.54 -21.16 8.59
C HIS A 787 -34.75 -22.38 9.09
N VAL A 788 -33.49 -22.17 9.48
CA VAL A 788 -32.61 -23.25 9.95
C VAL A 788 -32.80 -23.43 11.46
N THR A 789 -33.03 -24.67 11.89
CA THR A 789 -33.28 -25.03 13.30
C THR A 789 -32.15 -25.83 13.93
N GLU A 790 -31.19 -26.32 13.12
CA GLU A 790 -30.03 -27.06 13.62
C GLU A 790 -28.82 -26.87 12.68
N PHE A 791 -27.64 -26.70 13.28
CA PHE A 791 -26.35 -26.65 12.59
C PHE A 791 -25.37 -27.67 13.17
N GLU A 792 -24.50 -28.18 12.31
CA GLU A 792 -23.32 -28.96 12.67
C GLU A 792 -22.05 -28.20 12.26
N ALA A 793 -21.15 -27.93 13.21
CA ALA A 793 -19.88 -27.26 12.95
C ALA A 793 -18.82 -28.22 12.41
N GLN A 794 -18.10 -27.79 11.38
CA GLN A 794 -17.02 -28.55 10.75
C GLN A 794 -15.80 -27.64 10.57
N PRO A 795 -14.64 -27.97 11.17
CA PRO A 795 -13.43 -27.18 11.00
C PRO A 795 -12.88 -27.36 9.57
N LEU A 796 -12.35 -26.28 9.00
CA LEU A 796 -11.47 -26.40 7.83
C LEU A 796 -10.09 -26.92 8.26
N PRO A 797 -9.26 -27.42 7.32
CA PRO A 797 -7.84 -27.63 7.56
C PRO A 797 -7.21 -26.36 8.16
N THR A 798 -6.24 -26.50 9.05
CA THR A 798 -5.66 -25.37 9.77
C THR A 798 -5.02 -24.34 8.83
N PHE A 799 -5.22 -23.05 9.13
CA PHE A 799 -4.53 -21.92 8.50
C PHE A 799 -3.66 -21.22 9.53
N LEU A 800 -2.50 -20.69 9.14
CA LEU A 800 -1.55 -20.04 10.05
C LEU A 800 -2.16 -18.88 10.85
N GLU A 801 -3.15 -18.18 10.29
CA GLU A 801 -3.81 -17.05 10.94
C GLU A 801 -4.43 -17.41 12.31
N GLY A 802 -5.08 -18.57 12.43
CA GLY A 802 -5.76 -18.98 13.66
C GLY A 802 -4.80 -19.06 14.84
N PRO A 803 -3.73 -19.87 14.74
CA PRO A 803 -2.65 -19.92 15.71
C PRO A 803 -2.00 -18.56 15.98
N VAL A 804 -1.72 -17.75 14.95
CA VAL A 804 -1.10 -16.42 15.12
C VAL A 804 -1.98 -15.48 15.94
N ARG A 805 -3.28 -15.48 15.70
CA ARG A 805 -4.24 -14.65 16.46
C ARG A 805 -4.45 -15.18 17.87
N CYS A 806 -4.43 -16.51 18.03
CA CYS A 806 -4.43 -17.16 19.34
C CYS A 806 -3.22 -16.74 20.20
N LEU A 807 -2.02 -16.63 19.62
CA LEU A 807 -0.83 -16.16 20.37
C LEU A 807 -1.09 -14.84 21.09
N ARG A 808 -1.88 -13.93 20.52
CA ARG A 808 -2.18 -12.63 21.12
C ARG A 808 -2.94 -12.73 22.45
N THR A 809 -3.62 -13.86 22.72
CA THR A 809 -4.38 -14.10 23.96
C THR A 809 -3.68 -15.01 24.96
N LEU A 810 -2.55 -15.62 24.59
CA LEU A 810 -1.80 -16.57 25.41
C LEU A 810 -0.68 -15.91 26.23
N ASP A 811 -0.25 -16.56 27.31
CA ASP A 811 1.00 -16.23 27.98
C ASP A 811 2.22 -16.84 27.24
N THR A 812 3.44 -16.49 27.68
CA THR A 812 4.68 -16.92 27.02
C THR A 812 4.88 -18.45 27.03
N GLU A 813 4.45 -19.15 28.08
CA GLU A 813 4.61 -20.61 28.19
C GLU A 813 3.69 -21.32 27.19
N ALA A 814 2.41 -20.95 27.17
CA ALA A 814 1.44 -21.46 26.22
C ALA A 814 1.81 -21.07 24.78
N SER A 815 2.30 -19.85 24.54
CA SER A 815 2.83 -19.42 23.24
C SER A 815 3.99 -20.29 22.77
N SER A 816 4.93 -20.61 23.67
CA SER A 816 6.08 -21.48 23.37
C SER A 816 5.64 -22.90 23.02
N SER A 817 4.63 -23.43 23.71
CA SER A 817 4.03 -24.72 23.39
C SER A 817 3.37 -24.72 22.01
N LEU A 818 2.56 -23.71 21.72
CA LEU A 818 1.89 -23.57 20.42
C LEU A 818 2.89 -23.45 19.26
N TYR A 819 3.92 -22.62 19.41
CA TYR A 819 4.98 -22.47 18.39
C TYR A 819 5.68 -23.80 18.08
N LYS A 820 6.04 -24.59 19.11
CA LYS A 820 6.62 -25.93 18.90
C LYS A 820 5.69 -26.85 18.12
N LYS A 821 4.39 -26.84 18.43
CA LYS A 821 3.38 -27.61 17.67
C LYS A 821 3.31 -27.15 16.21
N LEU A 822 3.38 -25.85 15.95
CA LEU A 822 3.39 -25.30 14.60
C LEU A 822 4.58 -25.83 13.79
N CYS A 823 5.80 -25.81 14.35
CA CYS A 823 7.01 -26.35 13.72
C CYS A 823 6.92 -27.85 13.39
N MET A 824 6.10 -28.60 14.12
CA MET A 824 5.87 -30.04 13.91
C MET A 824 4.68 -30.35 13.01
N SER A 825 3.92 -29.33 12.60
CA SER A 825 2.67 -29.47 11.87
C SER A 825 2.87 -29.47 10.34
N GLY A 826 1.79 -29.78 9.60
CA GLY A 826 1.76 -29.64 8.15
C GLY A 826 1.85 -28.21 7.62
N LEU A 827 1.79 -27.20 8.50
CA LEU A 827 2.06 -25.80 8.14
C LEU A 827 3.56 -25.52 7.99
N PHE A 828 4.45 -26.31 8.61
CA PHE A 828 5.89 -26.04 8.51
C PHE A 828 6.49 -26.69 7.26
N ASP A 829 6.99 -25.87 6.35
CA ASP A 829 7.67 -26.32 5.15
C ASP A 829 9.05 -26.88 5.49
N GLN A 830 9.19 -28.20 5.45
CA GLN A 830 10.43 -28.87 5.83
C GLN A 830 11.61 -28.56 4.90
N LYS A 831 11.35 -28.18 3.64
CA LYS A 831 12.41 -27.88 2.66
C LYS A 831 12.95 -26.47 2.87
N LEU A 832 12.05 -25.49 3.02
CA LEU A 832 12.41 -24.08 3.12
C LEU A 832 12.60 -23.60 4.56
N LYS A 833 12.16 -24.39 5.56
CA LYS A 833 12.16 -24.03 6.99
C LYS A 833 11.35 -22.75 7.26
N MET A 834 10.17 -22.69 6.64
CA MET A 834 9.26 -21.54 6.68
C MET A 834 7.81 -22.01 6.89
N PHE A 835 6.93 -21.11 7.32
CA PHE A 835 5.51 -21.46 7.53
C PHE A 835 4.67 -21.23 6.26
N ARG A 836 3.97 -22.28 5.84
CA ARG A 836 2.89 -22.22 4.85
C ARG A 836 1.67 -21.54 5.44
N LEU A 837 0.89 -20.88 4.59
CA LEU A 837 -0.29 -20.15 5.00
C LEU A 837 -1.43 -21.08 5.46
N ASN A 838 -1.52 -22.27 4.88
CA ASN A 838 -2.53 -23.26 5.23
C ASN A 838 -2.06 -24.69 4.97
N ALA A 839 -2.68 -25.62 5.69
CA ALA A 839 -2.57 -27.04 5.42
C ALA A 839 -3.34 -27.40 4.14
N SER A 840 -3.10 -28.59 3.59
CA SER A 840 -3.64 -28.93 2.27
C SER A 840 -5.16 -28.90 2.19
N LEU A 841 -5.66 -28.17 1.20
CA LEU A 841 -7.10 -28.04 0.92
C LEU A 841 -7.62 -29.14 -0.01
N LYS A 842 -6.79 -30.11 -0.42
CA LYS A 842 -7.17 -31.13 -1.43
C LYS A 842 -8.52 -31.83 -1.12
N GLY A 843 -8.82 -32.08 0.14
CA GLY A 843 -10.07 -32.73 0.58
C GLY A 843 -11.29 -31.79 0.68
N GLN A 844 -11.13 -30.49 0.47
CA GLN A 844 -12.19 -29.50 0.59
C GLN A 844 -12.90 -29.25 -0.76
N PRO A 845 -14.20 -28.89 -0.75
CA PRO A 845 -14.93 -28.56 -1.97
C PRO A 845 -14.49 -27.20 -2.53
N HIS A 846 -14.62 -26.99 -3.84
CA HIS A 846 -14.36 -25.67 -4.46
C HIS A 846 -15.26 -24.56 -3.92
N MET A 847 -16.41 -24.92 -3.32
CA MET A 847 -17.36 -23.99 -2.73
C MET A 847 -16.79 -23.16 -1.56
N ILE A 848 -15.68 -23.55 -0.94
CA ILE A 848 -15.05 -22.72 0.10
C ILE A 848 -14.43 -21.43 -0.48
N GLY A 849 -14.11 -21.40 -1.77
CA GLY A 849 -13.55 -20.24 -2.46
C GLY A 849 -12.40 -20.59 -3.40
N ARG A 850 -11.88 -19.56 -4.07
CA ARG A 850 -10.80 -19.65 -5.08
C ARG A 850 -9.51 -20.28 -4.54
N ALA A 851 -9.26 -20.20 -3.24
CA ALA A 851 -8.15 -20.85 -2.54
C ALA A 851 -8.01 -22.33 -2.90
N ARG A 852 -9.13 -23.06 -2.95
CA ARG A 852 -9.12 -24.49 -3.28
C ARG A 852 -8.71 -24.76 -4.72
N ALA A 853 -8.94 -23.81 -5.64
CA ALA A 853 -8.61 -23.95 -7.05
C ALA A 853 -7.13 -23.60 -7.35
N PHE A 854 -6.48 -22.82 -6.50
CA PHE A 854 -5.08 -22.47 -6.68
C PHE A 854 -4.18 -23.70 -6.51
N THR A 855 -3.13 -23.76 -7.33
CA THR A 855 -2.06 -24.74 -7.20
C THR A 855 -1.44 -24.64 -5.79
N PRO A 856 -1.22 -25.76 -5.07
CA PRO A 856 -0.49 -25.73 -3.81
C PRO A 856 0.87 -25.04 -3.95
N GLY A 857 1.27 -24.24 -2.97
CA GLY A 857 2.47 -23.42 -3.02
C GLY A 857 2.36 -22.17 -3.89
N TRP A 858 1.18 -21.85 -4.44
CA TRP A 858 0.95 -20.69 -5.31
C TRP A 858 -0.18 -19.80 -4.80
N LEU A 859 -0.02 -18.48 -4.96
CA LEU A 859 -0.93 -17.48 -4.40
C LEU A 859 -1.22 -17.80 -2.92
N GLU A 860 -2.46 -17.75 -2.44
CA GLU A 860 -2.74 -17.98 -1.03
C GLU A 860 -2.69 -19.48 -0.62
N ASN A 861 -2.77 -20.44 -1.54
CA ASN A 861 -2.92 -21.86 -1.18
C ASN A 861 -1.56 -22.55 -0.91
N GLU A 862 -1.30 -22.94 0.34
CA GLU A 862 -0.09 -23.64 0.80
C GLU A 862 1.23 -22.90 0.50
N SER A 863 1.20 -21.64 0.06
CA SER A 863 2.41 -20.82 -0.13
C SER A 863 2.94 -20.30 1.21
N ILE A 864 4.15 -19.74 1.22
CA ILE A 864 4.65 -18.98 2.36
C ILE A 864 4.20 -17.52 2.17
N TRP A 865 3.10 -17.15 2.81
CA TRP A 865 2.54 -15.81 2.69
C TRP A 865 3.21 -14.86 3.68
N MET A 866 4.03 -13.97 3.15
CA MET A 866 4.99 -13.16 3.91
C MET A 866 4.31 -12.32 4.99
N HIS A 867 3.14 -11.74 4.68
CA HIS A 867 2.42 -10.92 5.65
C HIS A 867 2.01 -11.72 6.90
N MET A 868 1.52 -12.95 6.76
CA MET A 868 1.12 -13.76 7.92
C MET A 868 2.34 -14.32 8.66
N ALA A 869 3.41 -14.67 7.95
CA ALA A 869 4.68 -15.05 8.57
C ALA A 869 5.26 -13.89 9.41
N PHE A 870 5.14 -12.65 8.94
CA PHE A 870 5.59 -11.48 9.69
C PHE A 870 4.69 -11.19 10.90
N LYS A 871 3.38 -11.45 10.81
CA LYS A 871 2.50 -11.41 12.00
C LYS A 871 2.91 -12.45 13.03
N LEU A 872 3.27 -13.67 12.62
CA LEU A 872 3.82 -14.69 13.54
C LEU A 872 5.08 -14.17 14.23
N MET A 873 6.05 -13.65 13.46
CA MET A 873 7.30 -13.08 14.02
C MET A 873 7.02 -11.93 14.99
N LEU A 874 6.10 -11.03 14.65
CA LEU A 874 5.70 -9.92 15.54
C LEU A 874 5.15 -10.43 16.87
N GLU A 875 4.33 -11.48 16.85
CA GLU A 875 3.81 -12.07 18.09
C GLU A 875 4.89 -12.82 18.88
N LEU A 876 5.81 -13.54 18.23
CA LEU A 876 6.98 -14.13 18.91
C LEU A 876 7.82 -13.06 19.64
N LEU A 877 8.05 -11.92 18.97
CA LEU A 877 8.77 -10.79 19.53
C LEU A 877 8.02 -10.17 20.73
N ARG A 878 6.72 -9.95 20.61
CA ARG A 878 5.85 -9.44 21.70
C ARG A 878 5.81 -10.36 22.91
N LYS A 879 5.92 -11.68 22.70
CA LYS A 879 5.96 -12.67 23.80
C LYS A 879 7.33 -12.88 24.43
N GLY A 880 8.35 -12.12 23.99
CA GLY A 880 9.72 -12.25 24.49
C GLY A 880 10.42 -13.53 24.05
N MET A 881 9.93 -14.19 22.99
CA MET A 881 10.51 -15.43 22.46
C MET A 881 11.65 -15.10 21.49
N PHE A 882 12.67 -14.36 21.94
CA PHE A 882 13.69 -13.74 21.09
C PHE A 882 14.48 -14.73 20.24
N GLU A 883 14.83 -15.90 20.79
CA GLU A 883 15.53 -16.95 20.04
C GLU A 883 14.69 -17.49 18.88
N ALA A 884 13.41 -17.76 19.13
CA ALA A 884 12.49 -18.21 18.09
C ALA A 884 12.27 -17.09 17.06
N PHE A 885 12.07 -15.85 17.52
CA PHE A 885 11.93 -14.69 16.66
C PHE A 885 13.14 -14.52 15.72
N TYR A 886 14.37 -14.51 16.23
CA TYR A 886 15.56 -14.29 15.40
C TYR A 886 15.90 -15.49 14.50
N HIS A 887 15.48 -16.69 14.87
CA HIS A 887 15.51 -17.84 13.96
C HIS A 887 14.58 -17.64 12.76
N GLU A 888 13.33 -17.26 13.02
CA GLU A 888 12.36 -16.98 11.96
C GLU A 888 12.76 -15.76 11.13
N PHE A 889 13.31 -14.71 11.77
CA PHE A 889 13.75 -13.47 11.14
C PHE A 889 14.79 -13.71 10.05
N LYS A 890 15.84 -14.50 10.34
CA LYS A 890 16.85 -14.87 9.34
C LYS A 890 16.29 -15.70 8.19
N SER A 891 15.25 -16.48 8.45
CA SER A 891 14.63 -17.33 7.44
C SER A 891 13.68 -16.52 6.55
N HIS A 892 12.87 -15.63 7.12
CA HIS A 892 11.74 -14.98 6.44
C HIS A 892 12.01 -13.55 5.96
N VAL A 893 13.02 -12.84 6.46
CA VAL A 893 13.32 -11.48 5.99
C VAL A 893 14.16 -11.53 4.71
N PRO A 894 13.69 -10.95 3.58
CA PRO A 894 14.37 -11.03 2.28
C PRO A 894 15.85 -10.63 2.30
N ALA A 895 16.25 -9.68 3.16
CA ALA A 895 17.64 -9.23 3.31
C ALA A 895 18.63 -10.37 3.67
N PHE A 896 18.14 -11.48 4.24
CA PHE A 896 18.95 -12.64 4.61
C PHE A 896 18.71 -13.88 3.73
N MET A 897 17.88 -13.76 2.68
CA MET A 897 17.65 -14.83 1.73
C MET A 897 18.70 -14.82 0.61
N ASP A 898 18.93 -15.99 -0.01
CA ASP A 898 19.74 -16.08 -1.23
C ASP A 898 18.99 -15.44 -2.41
N PRO A 899 19.50 -14.35 -3.02
CA PRO A 899 18.85 -13.69 -4.16
C PRO A 899 18.65 -14.60 -5.38
N ALA A 900 19.50 -15.62 -5.56
CA ALA A 900 19.36 -16.56 -6.67
C ALA A 900 18.15 -17.50 -6.48
N ILE A 901 17.83 -17.83 -5.23
CA ILE A 901 16.64 -18.62 -4.88
C ILE A 901 15.40 -17.73 -4.88
N TYR A 902 15.48 -16.58 -4.18
CA TYR A 902 14.41 -15.59 -4.07
C TYR A 902 13.98 -15.03 -5.43
N GLY A 903 14.92 -14.93 -6.37
CA GLY A 903 14.66 -14.64 -7.78
C GLY A 903 14.43 -13.18 -8.12
N ARG A 904 14.57 -12.27 -7.16
CA ARG A 904 14.44 -10.81 -7.30
C ARG A 904 15.30 -10.08 -6.26
N SER A 905 15.22 -8.75 -6.21
CA SER A 905 15.99 -7.94 -5.26
C SER A 905 15.66 -8.35 -3.81
N PRO A 906 16.65 -8.70 -2.96
CA PRO A 906 16.45 -8.99 -1.55
C PRO A 906 16.10 -7.74 -0.72
N LEU A 907 16.14 -6.54 -1.32
CA LEU A 907 15.67 -5.31 -0.70
C LEU A 907 14.13 -5.20 -0.76
N GLU A 908 13.49 -5.87 -1.72
CA GLU A 908 12.05 -5.76 -1.96
C GLU A 908 11.30 -6.92 -1.29
N ASN A 909 10.24 -6.59 -0.55
CA ASN A 909 9.31 -7.60 -0.07
C ASN A 909 8.56 -8.28 -1.22
N SER A 910 8.05 -9.48 -0.97
CA SER A 910 7.09 -10.18 -1.83
C SER A 910 5.78 -10.39 -1.05
N SER A 911 4.65 -10.56 -1.74
CA SER A 911 3.43 -11.03 -1.06
C SER A 911 3.60 -12.48 -0.57
N PHE A 912 4.16 -13.34 -1.44
CA PHE A 912 4.36 -14.75 -1.11
C PHE A 912 5.63 -15.31 -1.73
N ILE A 913 6.09 -16.40 -1.12
CA ILE A 913 7.15 -17.27 -1.61
C ILE A 913 6.53 -18.60 -2.01
N ALA A 914 6.87 -19.11 -3.19
CA ALA A 914 6.41 -20.42 -3.61
C ALA A 914 7.03 -21.50 -2.71
N SER A 915 6.18 -22.26 -2.02
CA SER A 915 6.61 -23.22 -1.00
C SER A 915 7.09 -24.53 -1.60
N GLY A 916 7.56 -25.45 -0.76
CA GLY A 916 7.88 -26.81 -1.14
C GLY A 916 6.67 -27.65 -1.58
N ALA A 917 5.45 -27.13 -1.46
CA ALA A 917 4.22 -27.77 -1.97
C ALA A 917 4.02 -27.55 -3.48
N HIS A 918 4.71 -26.57 -4.07
CA HIS A 918 4.55 -26.25 -5.48
C HIS A 918 4.97 -27.45 -6.36
N PRO A 919 4.25 -27.77 -7.45
CA PRO A 919 4.59 -28.91 -8.31
C PRO A 919 5.86 -28.68 -9.13
N ASP A 920 6.29 -27.43 -9.33
CA ASP A 920 7.53 -27.07 -10.02
C ASP A 920 8.65 -26.75 -9.00
N PRO A 921 9.65 -27.64 -8.83
CA PRO A 921 10.77 -27.46 -7.92
C PRO A 921 11.65 -26.25 -8.20
N SER A 922 11.66 -25.75 -9.45
CA SER A 922 12.48 -24.59 -9.86
C SER A 922 11.99 -23.28 -9.23
N LEU A 923 10.73 -23.24 -8.81
CA LEU A 923 10.11 -22.08 -8.17
C LEU A 923 10.19 -22.12 -6.64
N HIS A 924 10.64 -23.21 -6.02
CA HIS A 924 10.65 -23.31 -4.55
C HIS A 924 11.59 -22.26 -3.96
N GLY A 925 11.07 -21.41 -3.07
CA GLY A 925 11.79 -20.28 -2.48
C GLY A 925 11.74 -18.99 -3.30
N ASN A 926 11.11 -19.00 -4.49
CA ASN A 926 10.99 -17.82 -5.34
C ASN A 926 9.90 -16.86 -4.82
N GLY A 927 10.22 -15.58 -4.74
CA GLY A 927 9.29 -14.52 -4.36
C GLY A 927 8.40 -14.06 -5.52
N PHE A 928 7.17 -13.67 -5.21
CA PHE A 928 6.17 -13.16 -6.15
C PHE A 928 5.41 -11.96 -5.60
N VAL A 929 4.98 -11.10 -6.52
CA VAL A 929 4.13 -9.94 -6.24
C VAL A 929 4.85 -8.92 -5.35
N ALA A 930 5.74 -8.14 -5.95
CA ALA A 930 6.72 -7.33 -5.22
C ALA A 930 6.12 -6.18 -4.38
N ARG A 931 6.91 -5.73 -3.40
CA ARG A 931 6.85 -4.47 -2.67
C ARG A 931 5.62 -4.23 -1.80
N LEU A 932 4.47 -3.89 -2.38
CA LEU A 932 3.27 -3.38 -1.68
C LEU A 932 2.48 -4.45 -0.89
N SER A 933 3.18 -5.18 -0.03
CA SER A 933 2.71 -6.25 0.84
C SER A 933 2.40 -5.73 2.24
N GLY A 934 1.53 -6.44 2.96
CA GLY A 934 1.23 -6.10 4.36
C GLY A 934 2.39 -6.39 5.31
N SER A 935 3.38 -7.17 4.85
CA SER A 935 4.62 -7.42 5.58
C SER A 935 5.37 -6.14 5.93
N THR A 936 5.22 -5.06 5.15
CA THR A 936 5.88 -3.77 5.45
C THR A 936 5.39 -3.19 6.77
N ALA A 937 4.07 -3.14 7.00
CA ALA A 937 3.48 -2.64 8.25
C ALA A 937 3.89 -3.47 9.47
N GLU A 938 3.98 -4.79 9.32
CA GLU A 938 4.43 -5.66 10.42
C GLU A 938 5.93 -5.50 10.67
N PHE A 939 6.74 -5.35 9.62
CA PHE A 939 8.17 -5.07 9.75
C PHE A 939 8.42 -3.76 10.49
N LEU A 940 7.70 -2.70 10.17
CA LEU A 940 7.83 -1.43 10.89
C LEU A 940 7.52 -1.59 12.39
N SER A 941 6.49 -2.36 12.74
CA SER A 941 6.19 -2.64 14.15
C SER A 941 7.26 -3.52 14.81
N MET A 942 7.82 -4.50 14.12
CA MET A 942 8.96 -5.28 14.62
C MET A 942 10.19 -4.39 14.81
N TRP A 943 10.51 -3.53 13.84
CA TRP A 943 11.64 -2.60 13.90
C TRP A 943 11.54 -1.66 15.10
N VAL A 944 10.36 -1.07 15.35
CA VAL A 944 10.14 -0.22 16.54
C VAL A 944 10.38 -0.99 17.83
N ILE A 945 9.86 -2.22 17.95
CA ILE A 945 10.06 -3.04 19.15
C ILE A 945 11.53 -3.47 19.30
N MET A 946 12.20 -3.79 18.19
CA MET A 946 13.61 -4.17 18.17
C MET A 946 14.51 -3.02 18.62
N THR A 947 14.23 -1.78 18.21
CA THR A 947 15.12 -0.63 18.47
C THR A 947 14.75 0.13 19.74
N ALA A 948 13.47 0.40 19.99
CA ALA A 948 13.00 1.20 21.13
C ALA A 948 12.48 0.33 22.30
N GLY A 949 12.11 -0.92 22.05
CA GLY A 949 11.45 -1.80 23.03
C GLY A 949 9.93 -1.84 22.89
N GLN A 950 9.26 -2.71 23.66
CA GLN A 950 7.81 -2.96 23.51
C GLN A 950 6.92 -1.76 23.90
N SER A 951 7.27 -1.06 24.99
CA SER A 951 6.52 0.08 25.53
C SER A 951 7.52 1.16 25.94
N PRO A 952 8.00 1.97 24.99
CA PRO A 952 9.05 2.94 25.24
C PRO A 952 8.60 4.03 26.23
N PHE A 953 7.33 4.43 26.22
CA PHE A 953 6.80 5.39 27.19
C PHE A 953 5.95 4.72 28.26
N ARG A 954 6.09 5.16 29.51
CA ARG A 954 5.29 4.72 30.65
C ARG A 954 4.86 5.90 31.50
N PHE A 955 3.69 5.76 32.13
CA PHE A 955 3.17 6.74 33.07
C PHE A 955 2.95 6.05 34.42
N GLU A 956 3.87 6.26 35.35
CA GLU A 956 3.91 5.62 36.67
C GLU A 956 4.08 6.71 37.73
N ASP A 957 3.36 6.61 38.85
CA ASP A 957 3.38 7.58 39.96
C ASP A 957 3.23 9.05 39.53
N GLY A 958 2.39 9.29 38.51
CA GLY A 958 2.10 10.62 37.98
C GLY A 958 3.20 11.22 37.08
N ASN A 959 4.24 10.46 36.74
CA ASN A 959 5.37 10.91 35.93
C ASN A 959 5.48 10.14 34.62
N LEU A 960 5.74 10.87 33.53
CA LEU A 960 6.06 10.27 32.24
C LEU A 960 7.55 9.90 32.21
N THR A 961 7.84 8.68 31.77
CA THR A 961 9.21 8.18 31.55
C THR A 961 9.36 7.61 30.15
N LEU A 962 10.57 7.68 29.62
CA LEU A 962 11.01 7.02 28.39
C LEU A 962 12.03 5.94 28.77
N THR A 963 11.72 4.68 28.51
CA THR A 963 12.62 3.54 28.71
C THR A 963 13.19 3.10 27.39
N ILE A 964 14.50 3.26 27.21
CA ILE A 964 15.20 2.76 26.02
C ILE A 964 15.67 1.33 26.32
N HIS A 965 15.08 0.35 25.66
CA HIS A 965 15.45 -1.05 25.82
C HIS A 965 15.45 -1.80 24.48
N PRO A 966 16.48 -1.58 23.64
CA PRO A 966 16.64 -2.29 22.38
C PRO A 966 16.73 -3.81 22.60
N LEU A 967 16.07 -4.58 21.74
CA LEU A 967 15.95 -6.04 21.82
C LEU A 967 16.70 -6.72 20.66
N LEU A 968 17.91 -6.27 20.36
CA LEU A 968 18.71 -6.66 19.20
C LEU A 968 19.64 -7.84 19.51
N PRO A 969 19.97 -8.69 18.53
CA PRO A 969 20.98 -9.71 18.67
C PRO A 969 22.37 -9.12 18.41
N GLY A 970 23.40 -9.67 19.06
CA GLY A 970 24.78 -9.20 18.98
C GLY A 970 25.35 -9.14 17.56
N TRP A 971 24.87 -10.01 16.67
CA TRP A 971 25.34 -10.08 15.29
C TRP A 971 24.90 -8.90 14.40
N LEU A 972 23.92 -8.08 14.82
CA LEU A 972 23.55 -6.84 14.12
C LEU A 972 24.47 -5.65 14.46
N PHE A 973 25.30 -5.75 15.49
CA PHE A 973 26.24 -4.69 15.84
C PHE A 973 27.48 -4.75 14.93
N LYS A 974 27.92 -3.58 14.47
CA LYS A 974 29.15 -3.41 13.69
C LYS A 974 30.37 -3.95 14.44
N PRO A 975 31.50 -4.20 13.77
CA PRO A 975 32.72 -4.71 14.42
C PRO A 975 33.22 -3.84 15.60
N ASP A 976 32.93 -2.54 15.59
CA ASP A 976 33.25 -1.60 16.67
C ASP A 976 32.23 -1.61 17.84
N GLY A 977 31.20 -2.45 17.75
CA GLY A 977 30.14 -2.55 18.75
C GLY A 977 29.00 -1.55 18.58
N THR A 978 28.92 -0.83 17.46
CA THR A 978 27.87 0.18 17.26
C THR A 978 26.67 -0.33 16.46
N PHE A 979 25.49 0.22 16.76
CA PHE A 979 24.27 0.13 15.95
C PHE A 979 23.56 1.49 16.01
N LYS A 980 23.10 2.03 14.89
CA LYS A 980 22.42 3.33 14.86
C LYS A 980 21.01 3.23 14.32
N PHE A 981 20.11 4.06 14.86
CA PHE A 981 18.75 4.19 14.35
C PHE A 981 18.11 5.55 14.65
N LYS A 982 16.98 5.86 14.01
CA LYS A 982 16.16 7.04 14.32
C LYS A 982 15.06 6.74 15.35
N LEU A 983 15.14 7.35 16.51
CA LEU A 983 14.05 7.34 17.49
C LEU A 983 13.02 8.42 17.14
N MET A 984 11.74 8.05 17.11
CA MET A 984 10.61 8.95 16.84
C MET A 984 10.77 9.77 15.54
N GLY A 985 11.39 9.16 14.52
CA GLY A 985 11.63 9.75 13.19
C GLY A 985 12.61 10.93 13.13
N SER A 986 13.19 11.35 14.26
CA SER A 986 13.98 12.60 14.32
C SER A 986 15.27 12.49 15.14
N CYS A 987 15.26 11.80 16.28
CA CYS A 987 16.42 11.69 17.17
C CYS A 987 17.40 10.61 16.68
N ASP A 988 18.66 10.98 16.43
CA ASP A 988 19.73 10.03 16.08
C ASP A 988 20.21 9.28 17.31
N VAL A 989 20.02 7.95 17.35
CA VAL A 989 20.45 7.10 18.47
C VAL A 989 21.63 6.23 18.04
N THR A 990 22.71 6.26 18.82
CA THR A 990 23.84 5.34 18.71
C THR A 990 23.87 4.41 19.93
N LEU A 991 23.73 3.11 19.70
CA LEU A 991 23.94 2.07 20.70
C LEU A 991 25.41 1.67 20.72
N HIS A 992 26.03 1.68 21.90
CA HIS A 992 27.42 1.26 22.14
C HIS A 992 27.45 -0.03 22.94
N ASN A 993 27.78 -1.14 22.26
CA ASN A 993 27.84 -2.50 22.82
C ASN A 993 29.14 -3.18 22.36
N PRO A 994 30.31 -2.83 22.94
CA PRO A 994 31.62 -3.29 22.47
C PRO A 994 31.78 -4.82 22.54
N ALA A 995 31.09 -5.46 23.48
CA ALA A 995 31.09 -6.91 23.62
C ALA A 995 30.15 -7.62 22.61
N ARG A 996 29.31 -6.86 21.88
CA ARG A 996 28.29 -7.36 20.94
C ARG A 996 27.44 -8.46 21.56
N LEU A 997 27.01 -8.24 22.80
CA LEU A 997 26.09 -9.13 23.49
C LEU A 997 24.68 -8.94 22.94
N ASP A 998 23.83 -9.95 23.05
CA ASP A 998 22.41 -9.81 22.74
C ASP A 998 21.76 -8.84 23.72
N THR A 999 21.23 -7.71 23.23
CA THR A 999 20.71 -6.64 24.10
C THR A 999 19.39 -6.99 24.77
N PHE A 1000 18.71 -8.04 24.30
CA PHE A 1000 17.56 -8.61 25.01
C PHE A 1000 17.95 -9.38 26.30
N ASN A 1001 19.25 -9.60 26.54
CA ASN A 1001 19.78 -10.25 27.76
C ASN A 1001 20.48 -9.27 28.73
N ILE A 1002 20.69 -8.02 28.33
CA ILE A 1002 21.40 -7.00 29.11
C ILE A 1002 20.62 -5.68 29.12
N LYS A 1003 21.03 -4.70 29.93
CA LYS A 1003 20.39 -3.39 29.99
C LYS A 1003 21.42 -2.28 29.78
N PRO A 1004 21.04 -1.14 29.20
CA PRO A 1004 21.92 0.02 29.15
C PRO A 1004 22.40 0.43 30.55
N ALA A 1005 23.69 0.71 30.67
CA ALA A 1005 24.34 1.23 31.86
C ALA A 1005 24.18 2.75 32.00
N SER A 1006 24.14 3.48 30.87
CA SER A 1006 23.92 4.93 30.86
C SER A 1006 23.42 5.42 29.51
N ILE A 1007 22.73 6.56 29.52
CA ILE A 1007 22.28 7.29 28.32
C ILE A 1007 22.77 8.73 28.40
N ASN A 1008 23.42 9.21 27.33
CA ASN A 1008 23.78 10.60 27.14
C ASN A 1008 22.98 11.19 25.98
N PHE A 1009 22.47 12.42 26.09
CA PHE A 1009 21.73 13.03 24.99
C PHE A 1009 21.85 14.56 24.99
N CYS A 1010 21.54 15.15 23.83
CA CYS A 1010 21.55 16.60 23.62
C CYS A 1010 20.16 17.10 23.18
N THR A 1011 19.66 18.14 23.84
CA THR A 1011 18.40 18.79 23.49
C THR A 1011 18.58 19.75 22.31
N THR A 1012 17.47 20.16 21.68
CA THR A 1012 17.49 21.20 20.62
C THR A 1012 17.98 22.57 21.12
N GLU A 1013 18.01 22.78 22.44
CA GLU A 1013 18.53 24.01 23.07
C GLU A 1013 20.03 23.93 23.40
N GLY A 1014 20.68 22.80 23.09
CA GLY A 1014 22.10 22.57 23.34
C GLY A 1014 22.44 22.11 24.75
N GLU A 1015 21.43 21.69 25.54
CA GLU A 1015 21.64 21.11 26.86
C GLU A 1015 22.12 19.66 26.73
N GLU A 1016 23.25 19.33 27.36
CA GLU A 1016 23.78 17.97 27.45
C GLU A 1016 23.37 17.32 28.78
N VAL A 1017 22.80 16.11 28.70
CA VAL A 1017 22.26 15.40 29.86
C VAL A 1017 22.78 13.96 29.89
N SER A 1018 23.18 13.49 31.08
CA SER A 1018 23.58 12.11 31.33
C SER A 1018 22.65 11.47 32.35
N VAL A 1019 22.18 10.27 32.05
CA VAL A 1019 21.26 9.47 32.87
C VAL A 1019 21.89 8.10 33.12
N GLU A 1020 21.93 7.68 34.39
CA GLU A 1020 22.31 6.32 34.74
C GLU A 1020 21.18 5.32 34.44
N GLY A 1021 21.54 4.15 33.93
CA GLY A 1021 20.59 3.12 33.50
C GLY A 1021 19.92 3.46 32.17
N ASN A 1022 18.65 3.05 32.04
CA ASN A 1022 17.94 3.08 30.76
C ASN A 1022 16.59 3.81 30.79
N VAL A 1023 16.32 4.59 31.85
CA VAL A 1023 15.05 5.28 32.07
C VAL A 1023 15.28 6.78 32.14
N ILE A 1024 14.72 7.51 31.17
CA ILE A 1024 14.74 8.96 31.09
C ILE A 1024 13.44 9.49 31.71
N ALA A 1025 13.56 10.33 32.75
CA ALA A 1025 12.41 10.93 33.43
C ALA A 1025 11.91 12.20 32.73
N SER A 1026 10.75 12.69 33.18
CA SER A 1026 10.27 14.04 32.84
C SER A 1026 11.25 15.12 33.35
N PRO A 1027 11.46 16.24 32.60
CA PRO A 1027 10.73 16.64 31.39
C PRO A 1027 11.26 16.01 30.09
N TYR A 1028 12.44 15.40 30.10
CA TYR A 1028 13.12 14.93 28.89
C TYR A 1028 12.38 13.82 28.15
N ALA A 1029 11.63 12.96 28.87
CA ALA A 1029 10.74 12.00 28.22
C ALA A 1029 9.70 12.71 27.31
N GLY A 1030 9.08 13.79 27.78
CA GLY A 1030 8.17 14.59 26.95
C GLY A 1030 8.88 15.25 25.77
N MET A 1031 10.08 15.78 26.00
CA MET A 1031 10.91 16.38 24.95
C MET A 1031 11.26 15.39 23.84
N ALA A 1032 11.52 14.11 24.17
CA ALA A 1032 11.84 13.08 23.18
C ALA A 1032 10.71 12.89 22.15
N ARG A 1033 9.46 12.72 22.60
CA ARG A 1033 8.30 12.56 21.69
C ARG A 1033 7.86 13.87 21.02
N GLU A 1034 8.27 15.02 21.55
CA GLU A 1034 8.11 16.33 20.91
C GLU A 1034 9.18 16.62 19.84
N GLY A 1035 10.17 15.74 19.66
CA GLY A 1035 11.27 15.93 18.72
C GLY A 1035 12.30 16.98 19.18
N LYS A 1036 12.40 17.21 20.50
CA LYS A 1036 13.32 18.18 21.12
C LYS A 1036 14.63 17.54 21.61
N ILE A 1037 14.85 16.26 21.33
CA ILE A 1037 16.14 15.58 21.53
C ILE A 1037 16.72 15.27 20.15
N VAL A 1038 17.92 15.78 19.88
CA VAL A 1038 18.54 15.68 18.54
C VAL A 1038 19.32 14.38 18.40
N ALA A 1039 20.10 14.02 19.41
CA ALA A 1039 20.92 12.82 19.40
C ALA A 1039 21.03 12.19 20.79
N MET A 1040 21.26 10.88 20.82
CA MET A 1040 21.36 10.05 22.02
C MET A 1040 22.42 8.95 21.86
N ASP A 1041 23.30 8.81 22.85
CA ASP A 1041 24.26 7.72 22.98
C ASP A 1041 23.83 6.80 24.13
N VAL A 1042 23.65 5.51 23.85
CA VAL A 1042 23.18 4.50 24.79
C VAL A 1042 24.29 3.48 25.00
N HIS A 1043 24.84 3.39 26.20
CA HIS A 1043 25.98 2.54 26.52
C HIS A 1043 25.54 1.28 27.28
N PHE A 1044 26.00 0.12 26.82
CA PHE A 1044 25.73 -1.20 27.42
C PHE A 1044 26.93 -1.75 28.21
#